data_AF-A0AAD5RVS6-F1
#
_entry.id   AF-A0AAD5RVS6-F1
#
_cell.length_a   1.000
_cell.length_b   1.000
_cell.length_c   1.000
_cell.angle_alpha   90.00
_cell.angle_beta   90.00
_cell.angle_gamma   90.00
#
_symmetry.space_group_name_H-M   'P 1'
#
loop_
_entity.id
_entity.type
_entity.pdbx_description
1 polymer ?
#
loop_
_entity_poly.entity_id
_entity_poly.type
_entity_poly.pdbx_seq_one_letter_code
_entity_poly.pdbx_strand_id
1 'polypeptide(L)'
;MATPRGVLSKTLQSLTLTKIHELEKQRDSFESRKKTFLERAEAAGSQRGRLACLLDGIKDLYPAAAHDASLKNIQRWLDQSTYDATIPSSMLEDFDRQLTTKLDVQSRRLSNAQLYSRLLTEWMESDSVDSEPPTPDEGSVSDGFEVVVERQKQSLAELVDKFESVVFTPHETSEKDIFSLLDGLFPDEESQKSLERLRENIKNQGENLMKEESPFDQDSLIRCIRGLLTEDLLSDEKQAILRDFMDNKVALNEIADVLNMRFADLKEWEWNAGPGGIPVYPRQQLNGKYRIWGDEDILQLIFVQYIGIRLCNMLKGSLKTFVRHFYTFRHTPRPTREEVSRRDYFLDSQPPLYATIEKQERESYLEDFFLAQLPEEESTLYERFGCGGYDEDASDDTDADWQARVKSDRKPKSTIKQRLLRKLTVELLIQQARGRVHEGKQKEGVAITQTDLQWYATGLSHDAIFASMRYIGFSEDWINFFKKYLAAPLNLDLSLPAGRAFQGPRTRKRGVPMAHSSEKFTGELILFFLDLAVNKETGLLLYRLHDDIWLHGNPQKCAQAWTLMQKFAATFGLEFNRNKTGSVYLCPEGCVRDTSVDAVLPEGKVTIGHLKLDSVTGSWQIDQTQVDLHIRQLQKQLSEAESVLAWVRTWNSCIVRFFNNTFGEPAKCHGRKHIDSILATHERMQKEIFGEGNVVDSVKAMIKDRFDVVVPDVFLFLPEQLGGLGLRNPFINLFLVRDAIPCEPEDILVDYLKEEHEAWKAAKKMFESTDKTALKSRARKLKADKDDSWPKGFDTAEDMKDFFPLEEYAQFREVYSHRFLSDVYNQMTTLPEKMEIDLSTEVNLELAKLRDQLGGYKLDAEKLWILQMYSRELFEVCGGLSLVDKKFLPVGVFNMMRGKKVTWNMVL
;
A
#
# COMPACT_ATOMS: atom_id res chain seq x y z
N MET A 1 27.69 16.30 27.87
CA MET A 1 28.38 16.26 26.57
C MET A 1 27.31 16.26 25.48
N ALA A 2 27.32 17.24 24.58
CA ALA A 2 26.33 17.33 23.52
C ALA A 2 26.45 16.14 22.57
N THR A 3 25.33 15.47 22.26
CA THR A 3 25.27 14.34 21.35
C THR A 3 25.62 14.78 19.91
N PRO A 4 26.24 13.92 19.08
CA PRO A 4 26.60 14.25 17.69
C PRO A 4 25.39 14.69 16.83
N ARG A 5 24.15 14.27 17.18
CA ARG A 5 22.89 14.73 16.57
C ARG A 5 22.65 16.24 16.72
N GLY A 6 22.93 16.80 17.90
CA GLY A 6 22.80 18.23 18.14
C GLY A 6 23.81 19.06 17.33
N VAL A 7 24.96 18.48 16.98
CA VAL A 7 25.99 19.14 16.19
C VAL A 7 25.63 19.09 14.69
N LEU A 8 25.17 17.95 14.18
CA LEU A 8 24.83 17.78 12.75
C LEU A 8 23.59 18.60 12.35
N SER A 9 22.56 18.64 13.20
CA SER A 9 21.38 19.50 13.03
C SER A 9 21.75 20.99 13.01
N LYS A 10 22.56 21.44 13.99
CA LYS A 10 23.04 22.83 14.06
C LYS A 10 23.95 23.22 12.90
N THR A 11 24.77 22.29 12.40
CA THR A 11 25.68 22.54 11.27
C THR A 11 24.91 22.63 9.95
N LEU A 12 23.89 21.79 9.76
CA LEU A 12 22.99 21.90 8.61
C LEU A 12 22.15 23.16 8.66
N GLN A 13 21.66 23.53 9.85
CA GLN A 13 20.94 24.78 10.08
C GLN A 13 21.83 26.00 9.75
N SER A 14 23.09 26.02 10.22
CA SER A 14 24.02 27.11 9.93
C SER A 14 24.44 27.18 8.46
N LEU A 15 24.67 26.04 7.81
CA LEU A 15 24.92 25.96 6.36
C LEU A 15 23.73 26.48 5.55
N THR A 16 22.52 26.12 5.96
CA THR A 16 21.28 26.58 5.32
C THR A 16 21.16 28.08 5.49
N LEU A 17 21.23 28.61 6.71
CA LEU A 17 21.18 30.06 7.00
C LEU A 17 22.25 30.87 6.24
N THR A 18 23.46 30.33 6.09
CA THR A 18 24.54 30.96 5.31
C THR A 18 24.19 31.05 3.83
N LYS A 19 23.63 29.98 3.25
CA LYS A 19 23.14 30.00 1.86
C LYS A 19 22.01 31.00 1.67
N ILE A 20 21.11 31.11 2.65
CA ILE A 20 20.01 32.07 2.63
C ILE A 20 20.56 33.50 2.57
N HIS A 21 21.50 33.86 3.45
CA HIS A 21 22.12 35.19 3.46
C HIS A 21 22.82 35.55 2.15
N GLU A 22 23.58 34.61 1.58
CA GLU A 22 24.26 34.83 0.30
C GLU A 22 23.27 35.02 -0.85
N LEU A 23 22.14 34.29 -0.82
CA LEU A 23 21.07 34.44 -1.80
C LEU A 23 20.37 35.81 -1.71
N GLU A 24 20.09 36.28 -0.50
CA GLU A 24 19.50 37.62 -0.29
C GLU A 24 20.42 38.72 -0.80
N LYS A 25 21.72 38.63 -0.52
CA LYS A 25 22.73 39.56 -1.04
C LYS A 25 22.79 39.57 -2.58
N GLN A 26 22.70 38.38 -3.20
CA GLN A 26 22.69 38.27 -4.67
C GLN A 26 21.43 38.89 -5.28
N ARG A 27 20.26 38.67 -4.66
CA ARG A 27 18.99 39.28 -5.09
C ARG A 27 19.04 40.80 -4.99
N ASP A 28 19.45 41.34 -3.85
CA ASP A 28 19.46 42.79 -3.61
C ASP A 28 20.43 43.51 -4.55
N SER A 29 21.59 42.90 -4.80
CA SER A 29 22.56 43.35 -5.80
C SER A 29 21.97 43.31 -7.22
N PHE A 30 21.27 42.23 -7.58
CA PHE A 30 20.63 42.08 -8.89
C PHE A 30 19.53 43.14 -9.10
N GLU A 31 18.62 43.32 -8.16
CA GLU A 31 17.52 44.30 -8.26
C GLU A 31 18.04 45.75 -8.32
N SER A 32 19.03 46.09 -7.50
CA SER A 32 19.65 47.42 -7.52
C SER A 32 20.30 47.72 -8.87
N ARG A 33 21.04 46.77 -9.45
CA ARG A 33 21.69 46.95 -10.75
C ARG A 33 20.66 46.92 -11.89
N LYS A 34 19.65 46.05 -11.83
CA LYS A 34 18.53 46.02 -12.79
C LYS A 34 17.83 47.37 -12.85
N LYS A 35 17.52 47.97 -11.70
CA LYS A 35 16.93 49.32 -11.62
C LYS A 35 17.81 50.36 -12.30
N THR A 36 19.12 50.32 -12.06
CA THR A 36 20.09 51.23 -12.71
C THR A 36 20.07 51.09 -14.25
N PHE A 37 20.02 49.85 -14.76
CA PHE A 37 19.94 49.60 -16.20
C PHE A 37 18.59 50.03 -16.80
N LEU A 38 17.48 49.83 -16.09
CA LEU A 38 16.15 50.29 -16.53
C LEU A 38 16.05 51.81 -16.57
N GLU A 39 16.55 52.51 -15.54
CA GLU A 39 16.61 53.98 -15.52
C GLU A 39 17.48 54.53 -16.67
N ARG A 40 18.61 53.87 -16.96
CA ARG A 40 19.47 54.21 -18.10
C ARG A 40 18.78 53.96 -19.44
N ALA A 41 18.00 52.89 -19.54
CA ALA A 41 17.24 52.54 -20.74
C ALA A 41 16.07 53.52 -20.97
N GLU A 42 15.43 54.02 -19.92
CA GLU A 42 14.40 55.08 -19.98
C GLU A 42 14.97 56.45 -20.33
N ALA A 43 16.17 56.77 -19.84
CA ALA A 43 16.87 58.00 -20.20
C ALA A 43 17.43 58.01 -21.64
N ALA A 44 17.37 56.88 -22.36
CA ALA A 44 17.84 56.80 -23.74
C ALA A 44 16.89 57.52 -24.70
N GLY A 45 17.37 58.56 -25.39
CA GLY A 45 16.57 59.36 -26.33
C GLY A 45 16.16 58.65 -27.63
N SER A 46 16.41 57.34 -27.77
CA SER A 46 15.99 56.55 -28.95
C SER A 46 15.68 55.10 -28.57
N GLN A 47 14.70 54.51 -29.25
CA GLN A 47 14.28 53.12 -29.05
C GLN A 47 15.41 52.11 -29.25
N ARG A 48 16.34 52.38 -30.17
CA ARG A 48 17.54 51.55 -30.40
C ARG A 48 18.56 51.66 -29.27
N GLY A 49 18.74 52.87 -28.71
CA GLY A 49 19.60 53.09 -27.55
C GLY A 49 19.07 52.41 -26.29
N ARG A 50 17.74 52.38 -26.12
CA ARG A 50 17.05 51.63 -25.07
C ARG A 50 17.34 50.12 -25.18
N LEU A 51 17.13 49.54 -26.36
CA LEU A 51 17.42 48.12 -26.63
C LEU A 51 18.89 47.74 -26.39
N ALA A 52 19.83 48.58 -26.81
CA ALA A 52 21.26 48.36 -26.57
C ALA A 52 21.58 48.33 -25.06
N CYS A 53 21.02 49.27 -24.29
CA CYS A 53 21.19 49.31 -22.84
C CYS A 53 20.58 48.08 -22.14
N LEU A 54 19.42 47.59 -22.59
CA LEU A 54 18.81 46.36 -22.07
C LEU A 54 19.62 45.10 -22.42
N LEU A 55 20.16 45.01 -23.63
CA LEU A 55 21.04 43.91 -24.05
C LEU A 55 22.33 43.87 -23.21
N ASP A 56 22.95 45.02 -22.97
CA ASP A 56 24.14 45.12 -22.12
C ASP A 56 23.81 44.77 -20.67
N GLY A 57 22.65 45.22 -20.17
CA GLY A 57 22.15 44.86 -18.85
C GLY A 57 21.95 43.36 -18.68
N ILE A 58 21.37 42.67 -19.66
CA ILE A 58 21.20 41.20 -19.60
C ILE A 58 22.53 40.47 -19.62
N LYS A 59 23.49 40.89 -20.46
CA LYS A 59 24.81 40.25 -20.53
C LYS A 59 25.59 40.39 -19.22
N ASP A 60 25.45 41.54 -18.55
CA ASP A 60 26.14 41.85 -17.30
C ASP A 60 25.46 41.18 -16.09
N LEU A 61 24.13 41.19 -16.03
CA LEU A 61 23.35 40.67 -14.90
C LEU A 61 23.06 39.17 -14.99
N TYR A 62 22.96 38.62 -16.20
CA TYR A 62 22.72 37.20 -16.43
C TYR A 62 23.61 36.62 -17.54
N PRO A 63 24.92 36.43 -17.25
CA PRO A 63 25.90 36.00 -18.26
C PRO A 63 25.56 34.67 -18.94
N ALA A 64 24.86 33.76 -18.26
CA ALA A 64 24.42 32.49 -18.83
C ALA A 64 23.46 32.67 -20.02
N ALA A 65 22.64 33.73 -20.03
CA ALA A 65 21.78 34.05 -21.17
C ALA A 65 22.55 34.60 -22.38
N ALA A 66 23.79 35.07 -22.23
CA ALA A 66 24.58 35.55 -23.38
C ALA A 66 24.83 34.45 -24.43
N HIS A 67 24.71 33.17 -24.07
CA HIS A 67 24.82 32.05 -24.99
C HIS A 67 23.54 31.72 -25.76
N ASP A 68 22.39 32.27 -25.35
CA ASP A 68 21.09 32.06 -25.98
C ASP A 68 21.06 32.62 -27.42
N ALA A 69 20.64 31.79 -28.37
CA ALA A 69 20.55 32.15 -29.78
C ALA A 69 19.60 33.35 -30.00
N SER A 70 18.53 33.46 -29.20
CA SER A 70 17.57 34.57 -29.30
C SER A 70 18.24 35.92 -29.01
N LEU A 71 19.09 36.01 -27.99
CA LEU A 71 19.78 37.26 -27.64
C LEU A 71 20.85 37.64 -28.66
N LYS A 72 21.56 36.65 -29.22
CA LYS A 72 22.50 36.86 -30.33
C LYS A 72 21.78 37.36 -31.58
N ASN A 73 20.59 36.84 -31.87
CA ASN A 73 19.78 37.27 -32.99
C ASN A 73 19.23 38.68 -32.79
N ILE A 74 18.69 39.01 -31.61
CA ILE A 74 18.22 40.37 -31.28
C ILE A 74 19.35 41.39 -31.42
N GLN A 75 20.57 41.06 -30.99
CA GLN A 75 21.73 41.94 -31.19
C GLN A 75 21.99 42.20 -32.68
N ARG A 76 21.99 41.15 -33.52
CA ARG A 76 22.20 41.29 -34.97
C ARG A 76 21.07 42.06 -35.65
N TRP A 77 19.82 41.85 -35.24
CA TRP A 77 18.66 42.56 -35.77
C TRP A 77 18.66 44.04 -35.33
N LEU A 78 19.16 44.34 -34.14
CA LEU A 78 19.37 45.71 -33.69
C LEU A 78 20.39 46.42 -34.57
N ASP A 79 21.53 45.77 -34.88
CA ASP A 79 22.54 46.31 -35.80
C ASP A 79 21.98 46.50 -37.22
N GLN A 80 21.18 45.54 -37.71
CA GLN A 80 20.49 45.64 -39.01
C GLN A 80 19.51 46.83 -39.05
N SER A 81 18.77 47.06 -37.96
CA SER A 81 17.77 48.14 -37.87
C SER A 81 18.36 49.54 -38.04
N THR A 82 19.69 49.70 -37.90
CA THR A 82 20.37 50.97 -38.13
C THR A 82 20.42 51.35 -39.60
N TYR A 83 20.37 50.37 -40.51
CA TYR A 83 20.51 50.56 -41.95
C TYR A 83 19.27 50.14 -42.74
N ASP A 84 18.49 49.18 -42.22
CA ASP A 84 17.37 48.56 -42.91
C ASP A 84 16.03 49.20 -42.48
N ALA A 85 15.43 49.96 -43.38
CA ALA A 85 14.13 50.61 -43.17
C ALA A 85 12.94 49.63 -43.23
N THR A 86 13.15 48.37 -43.61
CA THR A 86 12.10 47.34 -43.63
C THR A 86 11.79 46.76 -42.25
N ILE A 87 12.60 47.09 -41.22
CA ILE A 87 12.35 46.70 -39.83
C ILE A 87 11.41 47.73 -39.19
N PRO A 88 10.15 47.39 -38.90
CA PRO A 88 9.19 48.32 -38.32
C PRO A 88 9.49 48.57 -36.84
N SER A 89 9.08 49.74 -36.33
CA SER A 89 9.23 50.10 -34.90
C SER A 89 8.49 49.13 -33.97
N SER A 90 7.39 48.51 -34.42
CA SER A 90 6.66 47.50 -33.68
C SER A 90 7.51 46.26 -33.38
N MET A 91 8.42 45.88 -34.29
CA MET A 91 9.34 44.75 -34.07
C MET A 91 10.41 45.09 -33.03
N LEU A 92 10.86 46.35 -32.99
CA LEU A 92 11.79 46.83 -31.95
C LEU A 92 11.11 46.90 -30.57
N GLU A 93 9.83 47.28 -30.52
CA GLU A 93 8.98 47.19 -29.32
C GLU A 93 8.83 45.74 -28.83
N ASP A 94 8.68 44.78 -29.75
CA ASP A 94 8.63 43.36 -29.40
C ASP A 94 9.96 42.87 -28.80
N PHE A 95 11.08 43.30 -29.35
CA PHE A 95 12.40 42.99 -28.76
C PHE A 95 12.56 43.64 -27.38
N ASP A 96 12.07 44.87 -27.19
CA ASP A 96 12.16 45.57 -25.89
C ASP A 96 11.38 44.81 -24.82
N ARG A 97 10.17 44.36 -25.18
CA ARG A 97 9.36 43.48 -24.33
C ARG A 97 10.09 42.17 -24.02
N GLN A 98 10.62 41.48 -25.03
CA GLN A 98 11.34 40.21 -24.81
C GLN A 98 12.54 40.34 -23.86
N LEU A 99 13.34 41.41 -24.01
CA LEU A 99 14.50 41.66 -23.14
C LEU A 99 14.06 42.01 -21.71
N THR A 100 13.05 42.85 -21.57
CA THR A 100 12.48 43.22 -20.26
C THR A 100 11.91 41.99 -19.55
N THR A 101 11.14 41.17 -20.25
CA THR A 101 10.60 39.91 -19.73
C THR A 101 11.71 38.97 -19.27
N LYS A 102 12.84 38.87 -19.99
CA LYS A 102 13.98 38.04 -19.56
C LYS A 102 14.61 38.51 -18.25
N LEU A 103 14.73 39.83 -18.05
CA LEU A 103 15.20 40.40 -16.77
C LEU A 103 14.20 40.13 -15.64
N ASP A 104 12.90 40.28 -15.93
CA ASP A 104 11.83 40.00 -14.96
C ASP A 104 11.78 38.52 -14.56
N VAL A 105 12.02 37.61 -15.50
CA VAL A 105 12.15 36.18 -15.22
C VAL A 105 13.28 35.92 -14.22
N GLN A 106 14.44 36.55 -14.40
CA GLN A 106 15.58 36.36 -13.48
C GLN A 106 15.28 36.94 -12.09
N SER A 107 14.65 38.12 -12.02
CA SER A 107 14.12 38.67 -10.76
C SER A 107 13.23 37.65 -10.06
N ARG A 108 12.23 37.10 -10.77
CA ARG A 108 11.29 36.12 -10.22
C ARG A 108 11.97 34.84 -9.75
N ARG A 109 12.96 34.32 -10.47
CA ARG A 109 13.73 33.14 -10.04
C ARG A 109 14.44 33.36 -8.71
N LEU A 110 15.08 34.52 -8.54
CA LEU A 110 15.74 34.89 -7.29
C LEU A 110 14.72 35.11 -6.16
N SER A 111 13.59 35.77 -6.44
CA SER A 111 12.48 35.95 -5.48
C SER A 111 11.90 34.61 -5.02
N ASN A 112 11.65 33.68 -5.95
CA ASN A 112 11.17 32.33 -5.63
C ASN A 112 12.18 31.57 -4.77
N ALA A 113 13.47 31.64 -5.09
CA ALA A 113 14.53 31.00 -4.33
C ALA A 113 14.65 31.55 -2.88
N GLN A 114 14.39 32.84 -2.71
CA GLN A 114 14.32 33.45 -1.38
C GLN A 114 13.05 33.04 -0.63
N LEU A 115 11.90 32.99 -1.30
CA LEU A 115 10.68 32.49 -0.67
C LEU A 115 10.89 31.05 -0.17
N TYR A 116 11.52 30.19 -0.98
CA TYR A 116 11.94 28.85 -0.55
C TYR A 116 12.78 28.84 0.71
N SER A 117 13.74 29.75 0.77
CA SER A 117 14.64 29.89 1.91
C SER A 117 13.87 30.28 3.17
N ARG A 118 12.91 31.20 3.06
CA ARG A 118 12.07 31.65 4.19
C ARG A 118 11.10 30.57 4.66
N LEU A 119 10.49 29.83 3.73
CA LEU A 119 9.63 28.68 4.03
C LEU A 119 10.37 27.60 4.84
N LEU A 120 11.64 27.37 4.51
CA LEU A 120 12.48 26.42 5.26
C LEU A 120 12.86 26.95 6.63
N THR A 121 13.18 28.24 6.76
CA THR A 121 13.48 28.85 8.06
C THR A 121 12.27 28.79 9.00
N GLU A 122 11.07 29.17 8.51
CA GLU A 122 9.81 29.07 9.27
C GLU A 122 9.64 27.65 9.83
N TRP A 123 9.88 26.64 8.99
CA TRP A 123 9.68 25.26 9.39
C TRP A 123 10.76 24.71 10.34
N MET A 124 12.01 25.17 10.24
CA MET A 124 13.06 24.80 11.19
C MET A 124 12.85 25.45 12.56
N GLU A 125 12.25 26.65 12.60
CA GLU A 125 11.95 27.36 13.83
C GLU A 125 10.77 26.73 14.58
N SER A 126 9.74 26.25 13.86
CA SER A 126 8.63 25.49 14.47
C SER A 126 9.09 24.19 15.16
N ASP A 127 10.03 23.44 14.56
CA ASP A 127 10.56 22.18 15.14
C ASP A 127 11.40 22.41 16.43
N SER A 128 11.77 23.66 16.75
CA SER A 128 12.67 23.98 17.88
C SER A 128 11.96 24.27 19.21
N VAL A 129 10.63 24.40 19.20
CA VAL A 129 9.83 24.81 20.36
C VAL A 129 9.34 23.61 21.20
N ASP A 130 9.40 22.38 20.67
CA ASP A 130 8.92 21.15 21.33
C ASP A 130 9.79 20.65 22.52
N SER A 131 10.70 21.46 23.05
CA SER A 131 11.64 21.05 24.11
C SER A 131 11.38 21.66 25.50
N GLU A 132 10.38 22.52 25.68
CA GLU A 132 10.05 23.07 27.01
C GLU A 132 8.58 22.80 27.40
N PRO A 133 8.33 22.27 28.61
CA PRO A 133 6.96 22.15 29.11
C PRO A 133 6.37 23.55 29.31
N PRO A 134 5.13 23.82 28.84
CA PRO A 134 4.54 25.14 28.97
C PRO A 134 4.34 25.46 30.46
N THR A 135 4.91 26.58 30.90
CA THR A 135 4.51 27.24 32.14
C THR A 135 3.09 27.76 32.00
N PRO A 136 2.20 27.55 32.98
CA PRO A 136 0.83 28.03 32.89
C PRO A 136 0.83 29.54 33.08
N ASP A 137 0.56 30.28 32.00
CA ASP A 137 0.22 31.70 32.09
C ASP A 137 -1.28 31.84 31.85
N GLU A 138 -1.97 32.37 32.86
CA GLU A 138 -3.43 32.51 32.91
C GLU A 138 -3.88 33.60 31.92
N GLY A 139 -4.59 33.23 30.85
CA GLY A 139 -4.96 34.24 29.85
C GLY A 139 -5.84 33.83 28.67
N SER A 140 -7.02 33.28 28.95
CA SER A 140 -8.19 33.20 28.05
C SER A 140 -8.21 32.15 26.92
N VAL A 141 -9.37 31.48 26.83
CA VAL A 141 -9.86 30.48 25.86
C VAL A 141 -9.33 29.04 26.01
N SER A 142 -9.44 28.47 27.22
CA SER A 142 -9.01 27.08 27.58
C SER A 142 -10.08 25.98 27.42
N ASP A 143 -11.35 26.31 27.18
CA ASP A 143 -12.45 25.34 27.39
C ASP A 143 -12.51 24.21 26.34
N GLY A 144 -11.89 24.39 25.16
CA GLY A 144 -11.83 23.37 24.10
C GLY A 144 -10.57 22.50 24.13
N PHE A 145 -9.47 23.01 24.69
CA PHE A 145 -8.16 22.35 24.67
C PHE A 145 -7.99 21.39 25.86
N GLU A 146 -8.47 21.78 27.05
CA GLU A 146 -8.47 20.90 28.23
C GLU A 146 -9.36 19.67 28.02
N VAL A 147 -10.55 19.82 27.42
CA VAL A 147 -11.50 18.70 27.23
C VAL A 147 -10.96 17.62 26.27
N VAL A 148 -10.22 18.00 25.23
CA VAL A 148 -9.66 17.02 24.27
C VAL A 148 -8.45 16.30 24.86
N VAL A 149 -7.58 17.03 25.56
CA VAL A 149 -6.41 16.43 26.25
C VAL A 149 -6.86 15.53 27.40
N GLU A 150 -7.90 15.91 28.15
CA GLU A 150 -8.48 15.08 29.21
C GLU A 150 -9.16 13.82 28.67
N ARG A 151 -9.91 13.90 27.56
CA ARG A 151 -10.50 12.72 26.91
C ARG A 151 -9.45 11.77 26.34
N GLN A 152 -8.35 12.30 25.77
CA GLN A 152 -7.23 11.49 25.33
C GLN A 152 -6.54 10.80 26.52
N LYS A 153 -6.30 11.51 27.62
CA LYS A 153 -5.74 10.93 28.86
C LYS A 153 -6.65 9.86 29.46
N GLN A 154 -7.96 10.07 29.47
CA GLN A 154 -8.95 9.08 29.93
C GLN A 154 -8.94 7.83 29.02
N SER A 155 -8.94 8.03 27.70
CA SER A 155 -8.89 6.91 26.73
C SER A 155 -7.59 6.11 26.82
N LEU A 156 -6.46 6.78 27.09
CA LEU A 156 -5.17 6.13 27.34
C LEU A 156 -5.17 5.31 28.62
N ALA A 157 -5.77 5.83 29.69
CA ALA A 157 -5.92 5.11 30.95
C ALA A 157 -6.78 3.84 30.76
N GLU A 158 -7.91 3.96 30.05
CA GLU A 158 -8.78 2.82 29.71
C GLU A 158 -8.04 1.76 28.87
N LEU A 159 -7.20 2.19 27.92
CA LEU A 159 -6.39 1.28 27.12
C LEU A 159 -5.39 0.49 27.98
N VAL A 160 -4.68 1.17 28.88
CA VAL A 160 -3.71 0.56 29.80
C VAL A 160 -4.41 -0.38 30.77
N ASP A 161 -5.54 0.01 31.34
CA ASP A 161 -6.32 -0.83 32.25
C ASP A 161 -6.85 -2.09 31.55
N LYS A 162 -7.35 -1.95 30.32
CA LYS A 162 -7.78 -3.09 29.52
C LYS A 162 -6.63 -4.02 29.20
N PHE A 163 -5.48 -3.50 28.78
CA PHE A 163 -4.29 -4.29 28.51
C PHE A 163 -3.81 -5.04 29.75
N GLU A 164 -3.74 -4.35 30.90
CA GLU A 164 -3.37 -4.92 32.19
C GLU A 164 -4.29 -6.10 32.57
N SER A 165 -5.62 -5.92 32.40
CA SER A 165 -6.60 -6.95 32.72
C SER A 165 -6.45 -8.22 31.86
N VAL A 166 -6.04 -8.06 30.61
CA VAL A 166 -5.90 -9.16 29.64
C VAL A 166 -4.57 -9.88 29.82
N VAL A 167 -3.45 -9.15 29.76
CA VAL A 167 -2.09 -9.71 29.58
C VAL A 167 -1.58 -10.46 30.82
N PHE A 168 -1.99 -10.07 32.03
CA PHE A 168 -1.54 -10.70 33.28
C PHE A 168 -2.46 -11.79 33.82
N THR A 169 -3.62 -11.99 33.20
CA THR A 169 -4.53 -13.08 33.56
C THR A 169 -4.29 -14.23 32.58
N PRO A 170 -4.19 -15.51 32.99
CA PRO A 170 -4.03 -16.63 32.04
C PRO A 170 -5.32 -16.89 31.24
N HIS A 171 -5.22 -17.28 29.97
CA HIS A 171 -6.34 -17.80 29.18
C HIS A 171 -6.11 -19.28 28.93
N GLU A 172 -6.74 -20.13 29.74
CA GLU A 172 -6.53 -21.57 29.66
C GLU A 172 -7.26 -22.16 28.45
N THR A 173 -6.55 -22.92 27.63
CA THR A 173 -7.11 -23.70 26.51
C THR A 173 -6.70 -25.16 26.66
N SER A 174 -7.55 -26.06 26.18
CA SER A 174 -7.34 -27.50 26.34
C SER A 174 -6.54 -28.05 25.16
N GLU A 175 -5.30 -28.49 25.42
CA GLU A 175 -4.47 -29.16 24.42
C GLU A 175 -5.17 -30.37 23.80
N LYS A 176 -5.92 -31.13 24.62
CA LYS A 176 -6.68 -32.30 24.16
C LYS A 176 -7.77 -31.93 23.17
N ASP A 177 -8.49 -30.85 23.42
CA ASP A 177 -9.58 -30.41 22.55
C ASP A 177 -9.04 -29.83 21.24
N ILE A 178 -7.91 -29.10 21.31
CA ILE A 178 -7.17 -28.63 20.14
C ILE A 178 -6.73 -29.84 19.29
N PHE A 179 -6.07 -30.83 19.90
CA PHE A 179 -5.59 -32.00 19.16
C PHE A 179 -6.75 -32.79 18.56
N SER A 180 -7.84 -32.98 19.31
CA SER A 180 -9.03 -33.66 18.81
C SER A 180 -9.66 -32.95 17.61
N LEU A 181 -9.68 -31.61 17.59
CA LEU A 181 -10.17 -30.84 16.46
C LEU A 181 -9.26 -31.00 15.24
N LEU A 182 -7.94 -30.90 15.45
CA LEU A 182 -6.94 -30.96 14.39
C LEU A 182 -6.81 -32.36 13.79
N ASP A 183 -6.86 -33.41 14.60
CA ASP A 183 -6.84 -34.80 14.14
C ASP A 183 -8.05 -35.12 13.26
N GLY A 184 -9.19 -34.47 13.52
CA GLY A 184 -10.38 -34.53 12.66
C GLY A 184 -10.14 -34.03 11.23
N LEU A 185 -9.09 -33.24 10.97
CA LEU A 185 -8.74 -32.74 9.64
C LEU A 185 -7.97 -33.78 8.79
N PHE A 186 -7.57 -34.90 9.40
CA PHE A 186 -6.75 -35.96 8.79
C PHE A 186 -7.38 -37.36 8.95
N PRO A 187 -8.55 -37.61 8.32
CA PRO A 187 -9.33 -38.82 8.56
C PRO A 187 -8.75 -40.08 7.89
N ASP A 188 -7.99 -39.93 6.81
CA ASP A 188 -7.49 -41.03 5.97
C ASP A 188 -5.96 -41.24 6.09
N GLU A 189 -5.46 -42.45 5.77
CA GLU A 189 -4.03 -42.77 5.88
C GLU A 189 -3.12 -41.86 5.03
N GLU A 190 -3.59 -41.37 3.88
CA GLU A 190 -2.79 -40.50 3.01
C GLU A 190 -2.62 -39.11 3.62
N SER A 191 -3.70 -38.58 4.20
CA SER A 191 -3.70 -37.33 4.96
C SER A 191 -2.78 -37.42 6.18
N GLN A 192 -2.82 -38.54 6.92
CA GLN A 192 -1.95 -38.77 8.08
C GLN A 192 -0.47 -38.86 7.67
N LYS A 193 -0.14 -39.61 6.62
CA LYS A 193 1.22 -39.66 6.07
C LYS A 193 1.72 -38.28 5.63
N SER A 194 0.83 -37.44 5.10
CA SER A 194 1.18 -36.07 4.72
C SER A 194 1.48 -35.18 5.94
N LEU A 195 0.72 -35.33 7.02
CA LEU A 195 0.97 -34.67 8.30
C LEU A 195 2.28 -35.14 8.95
N GLU A 196 2.56 -36.44 8.93
CA GLU A 196 3.82 -37.01 9.45
C GLU A 196 5.04 -36.44 8.72
N ARG A 197 4.99 -36.37 7.38
CA ARG A 197 6.05 -35.74 6.57
C ARG A 197 6.25 -34.27 6.93
N LEU A 198 5.16 -33.53 7.17
CA LEU A 198 5.25 -32.14 7.59
C LEU A 198 5.91 -32.01 8.97
N ARG A 199 5.51 -32.86 9.92
CA ARG A 199 6.08 -32.92 11.28
C ARG A 199 7.56 -33.24 11.25
N GLU A 200 7.98 -34.25 10.49
CA GLU A 200 9.38 -34.61 10.32
C GLU A 200 10.19 -33.47 9.71
N ASN A 201 9.65 -32.82 8.67
CA ASN A 201 10.35 -31.69 8.03
C ASN A 201 10.52 -30.50 8.99
N ILE A 202 9.47 -30.11 9.72
CA ILE A 202 9.55 -29.01 10.70
C ILE A 202 10.52 -29.37 11.84
N LYS A 203 10.45 -30.60 12.35
CA LYS A 203 11.37 -31.06 13.39
C LYS A 203 12.83 -30.99 12.93
N ASN A 204 13.13 -31.52 11.75
CA ASN A 204 14.49 -31.55 11.21
C ASN A 204 15.02 -30.13 10.96
N GLN A 205 14.23 -29.25 10.34
CA GLN A 205 14.67 -27.86 10.10
C GLN A 205 14.82 -27.08 11.41
N GLY A 206 13.91 -27.25 12.37
CA GLY A 206 13.98 -26.61 13.68
C GLY A 206 15.19 -27.08 14.50
N GLU A 207 15.51 -28.37 14.47
CA GLU A 207 16.72 -28.90 15.12
C GLU A 207 18.00 -28.42 14.45
N ASN A 208 18.01 -28.30 13.12
CA ASN A 208 19.15 -27.78 12.38
C ASN A 208 19.41 -26.30 12.73
N LEU A 209 18.36 -25.49 12.86
CA LEU A 209 18.48 -24.09 13.28
C LEU A 209 19.11 -23.97 14.67
N MET A 210 18.69 -24.79 15.64
CA MET A 210 19.28 -24.78 16.98
C MET A 210 20.74 -25.25 17.04
N LYS A 211 21.19 -26.06 16.07
CA LYS A 211 22.56 -26.60 16.01
C LYS A 211 23.54 -25.69 15.26
N GLU A 212 23.08 -24.55 14.76
CA GLU A 212 23.90 -23.60 13.99
C GLU A 212 24.93 -22.93 14.91
N GLU A 213 26.22 -22.99 14.54
CA GLU A 213 27.31 -22.53 15.41
C GLU A 213 27.44 -21.00 15.47
N SER A 214 27.22 -20.31 14.34
CA SER A 214 27.39 -18.85 14.23
C SER A 214 26.39 -18.22 13.24
N PRO A 215 25.08 -18.18 13.57
CA PRO A 215 24.07 -17.61 12.68
C PRO A 215 24.16 -16.08 12.50
N PHE A 216 24.80 -15.37 13.43
CA PHE A 216 24.95 -13.92 13.36
C PHE A 216 26.27 -13.55 12.67
N ASP A 217 26.17 -12.81 11.56
CA ASP A 217 27.29 -12.23 10.82
C ASP A 217 26.95 -10.79 10.39
N GLN A 218 27.89 -10.09 9.74
CA GLN A 218 27.66 -8.71 9.31
C GLN A 218 26.44 -8.55 8.38
N ASP A 219 26.24 -9.50 7.45
CA ASP A 219 25.18 -9.43 6.46
C ASP A 219 23.82 -9.76 7.07
N SER A 220 23.75 -10.80 7.91
CA SER A 220 22.54 -11.19 8.63
C SER A 220 22.09 -10.10 9.61
N LEU A 221 23.03 -9.42 10.28
CA LEU A 221 22.75 -8.24 11.11
C LEU A 221 22.25 -7.05 10.29
N ILE A 222 22.91 -6.70 9.19
CA ILE A 222 22.47 -5.59 8.33
C ILE A 222 21.05 -5.84 7.82
N ARG A 223 20.73 -7.07 7.40
CA ARG A 223 19.39 -7.45 6.93
C ARG A 223 18.36 -7.36 8.07
N CYS A 224 18.68 -7.88 9.25
CA CYS A 224 17.81 -7.81 10.42
C CYS A 224 17.55 -6.36 10.85
N ILE A 225 18.60 -5.54 10.94
CA ILE A 225 18.50 -4.12 11.31
C ILE A 225 17.67 -3.34 10.29
N ARG A 226 17.88 -3.56 8.98
CA ARG A 226 17.02 -2.96 7.94
C ARG A 226 15.56 -3.34 8.12
N GLY A 227 15.27 -4.61 8.42
CA GLY A 227 13.92 -5.08 8.73
C GLY A 227 13.33 -4.42 9.99
N LEU A 228 14.12 -4.23 11.04
CA LEU A 228 13.68 -3.53 12.26
C LEU A 228 13.40 -2.04 12.01
N LEU A 229 14.22 -1.37 11.20
CA LEU A 229 14.03 0.05 10.86
C LEU A 229 12.78 0.30 10.00
N THR A 230 12.22 -0.73 9.38
CA THR A 230 10.93 -0.63 8.68
C THR A 230 9.72 -0.81 9.59
N GLU A 231 9.90 -1.37 10.79
CA GLU A 231 8.83 -1.62 11.76
C GLU A 231 8.60 -0.40 12.68
N ASP A 232 7.35 -0.21 13.13
CA ASP A 232 6.97 0.89 14.04
C ASP A 232 7.26 0.59 15.52
N LEU A 233 8.21 -0.31 15.78
CA LEU A 233 8.56 -0.83 17.10
C LEU A 233 9.56 0.07 17.85
N LEU A 234 10.40 0.78 17.11
CA LEU A 234 11.57 1.47 17.64
C LEU A 234 11.28 2.94 17.95
N SER A 235 11.79 3.43 19.07
CA SER A 235 11.87 4.87 19.32
C SER A 235 12.85 5.54 18.35
N ASP A 236 12.68 6.85 18.11
CA ASP A 236 13.58 7.64 17.25
C ASP A 236 15.05 7.61 17.69
N GLU A 237 15.28 7.37 18.97
CA GLU A 237 16.60 7.17 19.56
C GLU A 237 17.18 5.81 19.15
N LYS A 238 16.43 4.72 19.32
CA LYS A 238 16.89 3.37 18.94
C LYS A 238 17.07 3.23 17.43
N GLN A 239 16.20 3.86 16.64
CA GLN A 239 16.38 3.92 15.18
C GLN A 239 17.69 4.63 14.78
N ALA A 240 18.13 5.64 15.54
CA ALA A 240 19.43 6.29 15.30
C ALA A 240 20.58 5.32 15.48
N ILE A 241 20.58 4.66 16.64
CA ILE A 241 21.66 3.78 17.08
C ILE A 241 21.80 2.63 16.09
N LEU A 242 20.69 2.07 15.63
CA LEU A 242 20.67 1.03 14.61
C LEU A 242 21.23 1.49 13.26
N ARG A 243 20.93 2.71 12.82
CA ARG A 243 21.53 3.29 11.60
C ARG A 243 23.04 3.48 11.77
N ASP A 244 23.48 3.99 12.93
CA ASP A 244 24.90 4.17 13.24
C ASP A 244 25.66 2.83 13.27
N PHE A 245 25.02 1.76 13.76
CA PHE A 245 25.60 0.41 13.74
C PHE A 245 25.83 -0.10 12.32
N MET A 246 24.92 0.17 11.38
CA MET A 246 25.08 -0.26 9.98
C MET A 246 26.31 0.35 9.30
N ASP A 247 26.70 1.56 9.70
CA ASP A 247 27.87 2.26 9.13
C ASP A 247 29.20 1.81 9.78
N ASN A 248 29.15 1.14 10.93
CA ASN A 248 30.33 0.72 11.71
C ASN A 248 30.54 -0.79 11.73
N LYS A 249 31.41 -1.29 10.84
CA LYS A 249 31.74 -2.72 10.72
C LYS A 249 32.33 -3.35 11.98
N VAL A 250 33.09 -2.58 12.78
CA VAL A 250 33.68 -3.10 14.02
C VAL A 250 32.59 -3.37 15.04
N ALA A 251 31.63 -2.44 15.18
CA ALA A 251 30.48 -2.62 16.06
C ALA A 251 29.63 -3.83 15.64
N LEU A 252 29.39 -4.03 14.34
CA LEU A 252 28.64 -5.20 13.85
C LEU A 252 29.31 -6.53 14.19
N ASN A 253 30.64 -6.62 14.13
CA ASN A 253 31.36 -7.85 14.52
C ASN A 253 31.22 -8.15 16.01
N GLU A 254 31.43 -7.14 16.87
CA GLU A 254 31.28 -7.32 18.31
C GLU A 254 29.83 -7.70 18.68
N ILE A 255 28.84 -7.09 18.03
CA ILE A 255 27.42 -7.45 18.19
C ILE A 255 27.19 -8.90 17.74
N ALA A 256 27.74 -9.31 16.60
CA ALA A 256 27.61 -10.68 16.10
C ALA A 256 28.20 -11.70 17.09
N ASP A 257 29.39 -11.44 17.62
CA ASP A 257 30.05 -12.32 18.59
C ASP A 257 29.21 -12.46 19.88
N VAL A 258 28.70 -11.36 20.43
CA VAL A 258 27.82 -11.38 21.61
C VAL A 258 26.52 -12.15 21.33
N LEU A 259 25.90 -11.96 20.17
CA LEU A 259 24.66 -12.65 19.81
C LEU A 259 24.88 -14.13 19.53
N ASN A 260 26.00 -14.51 18.91
CA ASN A 260 26.39 -15.91 18.72
C ASN A 260 26.68 -16.59 20.07
N MET A 261 27.33 -15.91 21.02
CA MET A 261 27.48 -16.42 22.39
C MET A 261 26.13 -16.69 23.05
N ARG A 262 25.15 -15.77 22.90
CA ARG A 262 23.78 -15.97 23.42
C ARG A 262 23.05 -17.10 22.69
N PHE A 263 23.29 -17.27 21.40
CA PHE A 263 22.68 -18.33 20.59
C PHE A 263 23.21 -19.71 20.96
N ALA A 264 24.51 -19.85 21.22
CA ALA A 264 25.11 -21.10 21.68
C ALA A 264 24.48 -21.60 23.00
N ASP A 265 24.01 -20.66 23.83
CA ASP A 265 23.34 -20.94 25.11
C ASP A 265 21.80 -20.75 25.04
N LEU A 266 21.20 -20.94 23.86
CA LEU A 266 19.76 -20.67 23.64
C LEU A 266 18.83 -21.46 24.58
N LYS A 267 19.24 -22.65 25.04
CA LYS A 267 18.44 -23.47 25.97
C LYS A 267 18.29 -22.83 27.34
N GLU A 268 19.35 -22.20 27.83
CA GLU A 268 19.36 -21.50 29.11
C GLU A 268 19.02 -20.01 29.00
N TRP A 269 18.77 -19.51 27.79
CA TRP A 269 18.42 -18.11 27.54
C TRP A 269 17.26 -17.62 28.42
N GLU A 270 17.42 -16.41 28.96
CA GLU A 270 16.39 -15.66 29.69
C GLU A 270 16.43 -14.18 29.27
N TRP A 271 15.35 -13.44 29.54
CA TRP A 271 15.22 -12.03 29.17
C TRP A 271 16.31 -11.13 29.77
N ASN A 272 16.85 -11.47 30.94
CA ASN A 272 17.85 -10.67 31.65
C ASN A 272 17.47 -9.18 31.79
N ALA A 273 16.18 -8.88 31.95
CA ALA A 273 15.62 -7.52 31.95
C ALA A 273 15.97 -6.68 33.21
N GLY A 274 16.80 -7.21 34.11
CA GLY A 274 17.14 -6.57 35.38
C GLY A 274 15.97 -6.52 36.37
N PRO A 275 16.16 -5.89 37.54
CA PRO A 275 15.15 -5.81 38.60
C PRO A 275 13.95 -4.92 38.23
N GLY A 276 14.10 -4.07 37.21
CA GLY A 276 13.04 -3.18 36.73
C GLY A 276 12.10 -3.81 35.70
N GLY A 277 12.43 -4.98 35.14
CA GLY A 277 11.70 -5.58 34.02
C GLY A 277 11.75 -4.75 32.73
N ILE A 278 11.02 -5.18 31.72
CA ILE A 278 10.93 -4.50 30.42
C ILE A 278 9.91 -3.36 30.54
N PRO A 279 10.31 -2.09 30.36
CA PRO A 279 9.38 -0.97 30.37
C PRO A 279 8.34 -1.11 29.26
N VAL A 280 7.08 -0.81 29.56
CA VAL A 280 5.98 -0.89 28.60
C VAL A 280 5.21 0.41 28.60
N TYR A 281 5.00 1.03 27.44
CA TYR A 281 4.26 2.30 27.33
C TYR A 281 3.42 2.50 26.07
N PRO A 282 2.30 3.26 26.18
CA PRO A 282 1.47 3.60 25.04
C PRO A 282 2.23 4.54 24.10
N ARG A 283 2.30 4.19 22.82
CA ARG A 283 2.80 5.06 21.75
C ARG A 283 1.72 5.23 20.68
N GLN A 284 1.66 6.42 20.12
CA GLN A 284 0.77 6.73 19.01
C GLN A 284 1.37 6.22 17.71
N GLN A 285 0.60 5.47 16.94
CA GLN A 285 0.97 5.05 15.60
C GLN A 285 0.71 6.17 14.58
N LEU A 286 1.23 5.99 13.37
CA LEU A 286 1.00 6.91 12.26
C LEU A 286 -0.49 7.10 11.93
N ASN A 287 -1.33 6.08 12.11
CA ASN A 287 -2.79 6.15 11.91
C ASN A 287 -3.53 6.90 13.05
N GLY A 288 -2.83 7.37 14.08
CA GLY A 288 -3.38 8.04 15.26
C GLY A 288 -3.95 7.13 16.34
N LYS A 289 -3.89 5.81 16.18
CA LYS A 289 -4.27 4.85 17.23
C LYS A 289 -3.13 4.69 18.22
N TYR A 290 -3.46 4.62 19.51
CA TYR A 290 -2.50 4.26 20.54
C TYR A 290 -2.40 2.74 20.67
N ARG A 291 -1.16 2.25 20.79
CA ARG A 291 -0.85 0.85 21.10
C ARG A 291 0.19 0.80 22.21
N ILE A 292 0.19 -0.29 22.96
CA ILE A 292 1.10 -0.48 24.09
C ILE A 292 2.33 -1.24 23.62
N TRP A 293 3.51 -0.65 23.82
CA TRP A 293 4.78 -1.15 23.31
C TRP A 293 5.75 -1.49 24.43
N GLY A 294 6.46 -2.61 24.28
CA GLY A 294 7.60 -2.96 25.14
C GLY A 294 8.87 -2.28 24.63
N ASP A 295 9.63 -1.67 25.53
CA ASP A 295 10.88 -1.00 25.22
C ASP A 295 12.07 -1.90 25.59
N GLU A 296 12.34 -2.86 24.71
CA GLU A 296 13.37 -3.89 24.88
C GLU A 296 14.79 -3.36 24.61
N ASP A 297 15.81 -3.94 25.23
CA ASP A 297 17.21 -3.68 24.89
C ASP A 297 17.50 -4.00 23.41
N ILE A 298 18.34 -3.20 22.75
CA ILE A 298 18.60 -3.30 21.30
C ILE A 298 19.16 -4.68 20.94
N LEU A 299 20.07 -5.24 21.75
CA LEU A 299 20.66 -6.55 21.46
C LEU A 299 19.63 -7.67 21.63
N GLN A 300 18.78 -7.59 22.66
CA GLN A 300 17.68 -8.55 22.83
C GLN A 300 16.70 -8.46 21.67
N LEU A 301 16.36 -7.25 21.24
CA LEU A 301 15.46 -7.03 20.12
C LEU A 301 16.00 -7.65 18.82
N ILE A 302 17.28 -7.41 18.48
CA ILE A 302 17.92 -8.00 17.30
C ILE A 302 17.92 -9.53 17.41
N PHE A 303 18.23 -10.07 18.60
CA PHE A 303 18.30 -11.52 18.85
C PHE A 303 16.96 -12.21 18.60
N VAL A 304 15.90 -11.76 19.28
CA VAL A 304 14.57 -12.38 19.19
C VAL A 304 13.94 -12.15 17.83
N GLN A 305 14.20 -11.00 17.19
CA GLN A 305 13.72 -10.71 15.85
C GLN A 305 14.38 -11.64 14.82
N TYR A 306 15.70 -11.83 14.91
CA TYR A 306 16.41 -12.74 14.00
C TYR A 306 15.86 -14.17 14.10
N ILE A 307 15.72 -14.69 15.33
CA ILE A 307 15.15 -16.03 15.57
C ILE A 307 13.75 -16.13 14.99
N GLY A 308 12.88 -15.15 15.26
CA GLY A 308 11.51 -15.14 14.73
C GLY A 308 11.47 -15.13 13.21
N ILE A 309 12.33 -14.38 12.52
CA ILE A 309 12.43 -14.37 11.05
C ILE A 309 12.84 -15.74 10.52
N ARG A 310 13.88 -16.36 11.09
CA ARG A 310 14.36 -17.69 10.66
C ARG A 310 13.24 -18.73 10.79
N LEU A 311 12.50 -18.70 11.88
CA LEU A 311 11.34 -19.57 12.12
C LEU A 311 10.19 -19.28 11.14
N CYS A 312 9.92 -18.01 10.82
CA CYS A 312 8.93 -17.64 9.80
C CYS A 312 9.29 -18.21 8.44
N ASN A 313 10.53 -18.02 7.98
CA ASN A 313 10.99 -18.50 6.67
C ASN A 313 10.85 -20.02 6.54
N MET A 314 11.30 -20.72 7.60
CA MET A 314 11.20 -22.17 7.74
C MET A 314 9.73 -22.66 7.69
N LEU A 315 8.86 -22.05 8.51
CA LEU A 315 7.46 -22.42 8.60
C LEU A 315 6.74 -22.16 7.27
N LYS A 316 6.93 -20.98 6.67
CA LYS A 316 6.28 -20.59 5.41
C LYS A 316 6.64 -21.55 4.28
N GLY A 317 7.93 -21.88 4.12
CA GLY A 317 8.37 -22.82 3.08
C GLY A 317 7.77 -24.23 3.26
N SER A 318 7.73 -24.71 4.50
CA SER A 318 7.17 -26.02 4.86
C SER A 318 5.66 -26.09 4.61
N LEU A 319 4.91 -25.10 5.09
CA LEU A 319 3.46 -25.03 4.92
C LEU A 319 3.05 -24.80 3.46
N LYS A 320 3.77 -23.97 2.70
CA LYS A 320 3.52 -23.73 1.27
C LYS A 320 3.67 -25.02 0.46
N THR A 321 4.65 -25.85 0.79
CA THR A 321 4.84 -27.18 0.17
C THR A 321 3.71 -28.13 0.52
N PHE A 322 3.31 -28.19 1.79
CA PHE A 322 2.22 -29.02 2.27
C PHE A 322 0.87 -28.65 1.60
N VAL A 323 0.52 -27.37 1.60
CA VAL A 323 -0.74 -26.85 1.08
C VAL A 323 -0.90 -27.05 -0.43
N ARG A 324 0.19 -26.96 -1.21
CA ARG A 324 0.17 -27.22 -2.66
C ARG A 324 -0.40 -28.59 -3.02
N HIS A 325 -0.25 -29.58 -2.13
CA HIS A 325 -0.75 -30.93 -2.33
C HIS A 325 -2.07 -31.19 -1.59
N PHE A 326 -2.28 -30.53 -0.44
CA PHE A 326 -3.37 -30.88 0.47
C PHE A 326 -4.63 -30.01 0.36
N TYR A 327 -4.51 -28.75 -0.10
CA TYR A 327 -5.67 -27.86 -0.26
C TYR A 327 -6.47 -28.18 -1.52
N THR A 328 -7.77 -27.93 -1.42
CA THR A 328 -8.68 -27.83 -2.56
C THR A 328 -8.71 -26.37 -3.03
N PHE A 329 -8.17 -26.11 -4.22
CA PHE A 329 -8.18 -24.77 -4.84
C PHE A 329 -9.33 -24.58 -5.84
N ARG A 330 -10.27 -25.54 -5.91
CA ARG A 330 -11.32 -25.58 -6.92
C ARG A 330 -12.66 -25.16 -6.34
N HIS A 331 -13.26 -24.13 -6.91
CA HIS A 331 -14.64 -23.74 -6.62
C HIS A 331 -15.66 -24.54 -7.45
N THR A 332 -15.30 -24.94 -8.68
CA THR A 332 -16.14 -25.77 -9.56
C THR A 332 -15.74 -27.25 -9.52
N PRO A 333 -16.71 -28.19 -9.56
CA PRO A 333 -16.41 -29.62 -9.69
C PRO A 333 -15.55 -29.91 -10.93
N ARG A 334 -14.68 -30.92 -10.84
CA ARG A 334 -14.01 -31.45 -12.03
C ARG A 334 -15.08 -32.03 -12.96
N PRO A 335 -15.02 -31.74 -14.27
CA PRO A 335 -15.82 -32.50 -15.20
C PRO A 335 -15.43 -33.97 -15.08
N THR A 336 -16.43 -34.81 -14.91
CA THR A 336 -16.29 -36.26 -14.88
C THR A 336 -15.72 -36.74 -16.20
N ARG A 337 -15.12 -37.93 -16.21
CA ARG A 337 -14.60 -38.53 -17.45
C ARG A 337 -15.70 -38.71 -18.50
N GLU A 338 -16.93 -38.91 -18.05
CA GLU A 338 -18.13 -39.02 -18.87
C GLU A 338 -18.48 -37.68 -19.53
N GLU A 339 -18.53 -36.59 -18.76
CA GLU A 339 -18.77 -35.24 -19.29
C GLU A 339 -17.67 -34.79 -20.27
N VAL A 340 -16.40 -35.10 -19.97
CA VAL A 340 -15.28 -34.84 -20.90
C VAL A 340 -15.48 -35.60 -22.20
N SER A 341 -15.79 -36.89 -22.12
CA SER A 341 -15.98 -37.77 -23.30
C SER A 341 -17.18 -37.33 -24.13
N ARG A 342 -18.27 -36.94 -23.47
CA ARG A 342 -19.47 -36.39 -24.10
C ARG A 342 -19.14 -35.09 -24.83
N ARG A 343 -18.42 -34.18 -24.20
CA ARG A 343 -17.99 -32.92 -24.82
C ARG A 343 -17.07 -33.15 -26.03
N ASP A 344 -16.11 -34.06 -25.91
CA ASP A 344 -15.19 -34.43 -27.00
C ASP A 344 -15.92 -35.01 -28.21
N TYR A 345 -16.97 -35.80 -28.00
CA TYR A 345 -17.78 -36.35 -29.09
C TYR A 345 -18.42 -35.25 -29.96
N PHE A 346 -19.04 -34.26 -29.30
CA PHE A 346 -19.78 -33.19 -29.97
C PHE A 346 -18.85 -32.15 -30.61
N LEU A 347 -17.73 -31.82 -29.95
CA LEU A 347 -16.83 -30.73 -30.39
C LEU A 347 -15.61 -31.20 -31.20
N ASP A 348 -15.24 -32.49 -31.15
CA ASP A 348 -14.02 -33.04 -31.79
C ASP A 348 -12.72 -32.33 -31.40
N SER A 349 -12.72 -31.69 -30.24
CA SER A 349 -11.60 -30.89 -29.74
C SER A 349 -11.28 -31.31 -28.32
N GLN A 350 -10.05 -31.75 -28.09
CA GLN A 350 -9.54 -31.88 -26.73
C GLN A 350 -9.16 -30.49 -26.22
N PRO A 351 -9.74 -30.00 -25.13
CA PRO A 351 -9.39 -28.70 -24.59
C PRO A 351 -7.92 -28.72 -24.13
N PRO A 352 -7.13 -27.66 -24.38
CA PRO A 352 -5.77 -27.58 -23.87
C PRO A 352 -5.81 -27.47 -22.33
N LEU A 353 -5.48 -28.57 -21.65
CA LEU A 353 -5.53 -28.70 -20.17
C LEU A 353 -4.46 -27.88 -19.42
N TYR A 354 -3.68 -27.04 -20.09
CA TYR A 354 -2.43 -26.48 -19.55
C TYR A 354 -2.55 -25.09 -18.90
N ALA A 355 -3.63 -24.34 -19.18
CA ALA A 355 -3.85 -22.98 -18.65
C ALA A 355 -5.31 -22.78 -18.20
N THR A 356 -5.60 -23.15 -16.95
CA THR A 356 -6.92 -22.93 -16.33
C THR A 356 -6.87 -21.76 -15.35
N ILE A 357 -8.02 -21.10 -15.14
CA ILE A 357 -8.19 -20.07 -14.09
C ILE A 357 -7.70 -20.62 -12.75
N GLU A 358 -8.09 -21.84 -12.41
CA GLU A 358 -7.66 -22.54 -11.18
C GLU A 358 -6.13 -22.52 -10.97
N LYS A 359 -5.33 -22.79 -12.01
CA LYS A 359 -3.87 -22.81 -11.87
C LYS A 359 -3.35 -21.42 -11.49
N GLN A 360 -3.85 -20.40 -12.16
CA GLN A 360 -3.48 -19.00 -11.91
C GLN A 360 -3.98 -18.52 -10.54
N GLU A 361 -5.19 -18.90 -10.14
CA GLU A 361 -5.75 -18.61 -8.82
C GLU A 361 -4.96 -19.25 -7.70
N ARG A 362 -4.59 -20.52 -7.87
CA ARG A 362 -3.75 -21.24 -6.91
C ARG A 362 -2.38 -20.57 -6.76
N GLU A 363 -1.73 -20.23 -7.87
CA GLU A 363 -0.42 -19.59 -7.86
C GLU A 363 -0.51 -18.19 -7.23
N SER A 364 -1.48 -17.36 -7.65
CA SER A 364 -1.71 -16.04 -7.05
C SER A 364 -2.07 -16.13 -5.57
N TYR A 365 -2.92 -17.07 -5.14
CA TYR A 365 -3.25 -17.24 -3.72
C TYR A 365 -2.02 -17.58 -2.89
N LEU A 366 -1.21 -18.54 -3.34
CA LEU A 366 -0.02 -19.00 -2.63
C LEU A 366 1.10 -17.95 -2.57
N GLU A 367 1.15 -17.03 -3.53
CA GLU A 367 2.15 -15.96 -3.59
C GLU A 367 1.69 -14.71 -2.84
N ASP A 368 0.44 -14.31 -3.03
CA ASP A 368 -0.10 -13.04 -2.57
C ASP A 368 -0.70 -13.11 -1.16
N PHE A 369 -1.48 -14.16 -0.86
CA PHE A 369 -2.34 -14.20 0.34
C PHE A 369 -1.93 -15.26 1.36
N PHE A 370 -1.45 -16.42 0.92
CA PHE A 370 -1.08 -17.51 1.83
C PHE A 370 0.10 -17.11 2.72
N LEU A 371 -0.16 -17.04 4.04
CA LEU A 371 0.81 -16.62 5.06
C LEU A 371 1.50 -15.29 4.65
N ALA A 372 0.71 -14.33 4.18
CA ALA A 372 1.21 -13.10 3.57
C ALA A 372 2.12 -12.29 4.51
N GLN A 373 1.86 -12.34 5.82
CA GLN A 373 2.66 -11.65 6.83
C GLN A 373 4.00 -12.31 7.15
N LEU A 374 4.16 -13.62 6.87
CA LEU A 374 5.43 -14.30 7.10
C LEU A 374 6.47 -13.83 6.07
N PRO A 375 7.67 -13.37 6.46
CA PRO A 375 8.77 -13.18 5.53
C PRO A 375 9.10 -14.51 4.84
N GLU A 376 9.50 -14.43 3.56
CA GLU A 376 9.92 -15.60 2.78
C GLU A 376 11.45 -15.79 2.87
N GLU A 377 12.19 -14.68 2.92
CA GLU A 377 13.63 -14.61 3.14
C GLU A 377 13.96 -13.56 4.22
N GLU A 378 15.18 -13.59 4.76
CA GLU A 378 15.66 -12.58 5.71
C GLU A 378 15.63 -11.15 5.15
N SER A 379 15.85 -11.00 3.84
CA SER A 379 15.73 -9.75 3.10
C SER A 379 14.27 -9.33 2.88
N THR A 380 13.34 -10.29 2.88
CA THR A 380 11.93 -10.05 2.55
C THR A 380 11.24 -9.17 3.58
N LEU A 381 11.79 -8.99 4.79
CA LEU A 381 11.33 -7.93 5.67
C LEU A 381 11.41 -6.58 4.95
N TYR A 382 12.61 -6.04 4.69
CA TYR A 382 12.71 -4.73 4.05
C TYR A 382 12.14 -4.67 2.61
N GLU A 383 12.11 -5.79 1.87
CA GLU A 383 11.60 -5.83 0.49
C GLU A 383 10.06 -5.91 0.36
N ARG A 384 9.35 -6.41 1.38
CA ARG A 384 7.89 -6.68 1.33
C ARG A 384 7.06 -5.69 2.15
N PHE A 385 7.68 -4.78 2.93
CA PHE A 385 6.99 -3.75 3.75
C PHE A 385 6.30 -2.61 2.98
N GLY A 386 5.70 -2.91 1.83
CA GLY A 386 4.41 -2.31 1.46
C GLY A 386 3.22 -3.02 2.13
N CYS A 387 3.45 -4.04 2.97
CA CYS A 387 2.40 -4.95 3.48
C CYS A 387 2.43 -5.22 5.01
N GLY A 388 3.24 -4.54 5.82
CA GLY A 388 3.40 -4.91 7.24
C GLY A 388 3.15 -3.83 8.29
N GLY A 389 2.62 -2.67 7.91
CA GLY A 389 1.79 -1.88 8.83
C GLY A 389 0.35 -2.30 8.63
N TYR A 390 -0.40 -2.52 9.72
CA TYR A 390 -1.86 -2.72 9.65
C TYR A 390 -2.60 -1.58 8.93
N ASP A 391 -1.92 -0.45 8.68
CA ASP A 391 -2.42 0.66 7.89
C ASP A 391 -1.44 1.08 6.77
N GLU A 392 -2.05 1.17 5.59
CA GLU A 392 -1.78 1.93 4.36
C GLU A 392 -0.48 2.71 4.21
N ASP A 393 0.64 2.00 4.19
CA ASP A 393 1.92 2.63 3.92
C ASP A 393 2.63 1.99 2.71
N ALA A 394 1.97 1.93 1.56
CA ALA A 394 2.71 1.82 0.29
C ALA A 394 3.42 3.14 0.01
N SER A 395 4.73 3.15 0.18
CA SER A 395 5.60 4.22 -0.26
C SER A 395 5.79 4.15 -1.78
N ASP A 396 5.05 4.96 -2.53
CA ASP A 396 5.36 5.17 -3.96
C ASP A 396 6.34 6.34 -4.18
N ASP A 397 6.82 7.01 -3.12
CA ASP A 397 7.67 8.21 -3.27
C ASP A 397 8.81 8.33 -2.23
N THR A 398 9.24 7.23 -1.60
CA THR A 398 10.51 7.22 -0.86
C THR A 398 11.68 7.12 -1.84
N ASP A 399 12.13 8.26 -2.35
CA ASP A 399 13.48 8.44 -2.95
C ASP A 399 14.62 8.33 -1.91
N ALA A 400 14.34 7.75 -0.74
CA ALA A 400 15.26 7.67 0.39
C ALA A 400 16.20 6.45 0.37
N ASP A 401 16.24 5.66 -0.71
CA ASP A 401 17.33 4.70 -0.92
C ASP A 401 17.81 4.69 -2.38
N TRP A 402 18.67 5.65 -2.70
CA TRP A 402 19.35 5.77 -3.99
C TRP A 402 20.30 4.60 -4.29
N GLN A 403 20.66 3.75 -3.31
CA GLN A 403 21.58 2.64 -3.55
C GLN A 403 20.85 1.31 -3.84
N ALA A 404 19.64 1.09 -3.34
CA ALA A 404 18.87 -0.14 -3.61
C ALA A 404 18.11 -0.10 -4.96
N ARG A 405 17.73 1.08 -5.46
CA ARG A 405 16.94 1.22 -6.70
C ARG A 405 17.73 1.06 -8.01
N VAL A 406 19.06 0.97 -7.96
CA VAL A 406 19.91 0.85 -9.17
C VAL A 406 19.81 -0.54 -9.83
N LYS A 407 19.10 -1.52 -9.23
CA LYS A 407 19.06 -2.90 -9.77
C LYS A 407 17.68 -3.52 -10.03
N SER A 408 16.55 -2.82 -9.86
CA SER A 408 15.25 -3.43 -10.20
C SER A 408 14.30 -2.49 -10.96
N ASP A 409 14.11 -2.79 -12.25
CA ASP A 409 13.05 -2.28 -13.15
C ASP A 409 11.62 -2.70 -12.72
N ARG A 410 11.37 -2.95 -11.44
CA ARG A 410 10.07 -3.48 -10.98
C ARG A 410 9.07 -2.34 -10.78
N LYS A 411 7.98 -2.37 -11.56
CA LYS A 411 6.77 -1.53 -11.38
C LYS A 411 6.35 -1.53 -9.90
N PRO A 412 5.86 -0.40 -9.35
CA PRO A 412 5.40 -0.35 -7.97
C PRO A 412 4.29 -1.38 -7.74
N LYS A 413 4.48 -2.24 -6.74
CA LYS A 413 3.53 -3.32 -6.44
C LYS A 413 2.34 -2.74 -5.68
N SER A 414 1.15 -2.85 -6.25
CA SER A 414 -0.13 -2.56 -5.59
C SER A 414 -0.20 -3.22 -4.19
N THR A 415 -0.74 -2.50 -3.20
CA THR A 415 -0.84 -3.01 -1.82
C THR A 415 -1.63 -4.31 -1.77
N ILE A 416 -1.38 -5.14 -0.75
CA ILE A 416 -2.11 -6.40 -0.60
C ILE A 416 -3.62 -6.20 -0.39
N LYS A 417 -4.03 -5.12 0.31
CA LYS A 417 -5.45 -4.75 0.47
C LYS A 417 -6.09 -4.41 -0.87
N GLN A 418 -5.38 -3.72 -1.77
CA GLN A 418 -5.87 -3.41 -3.11
C GLN A 418 -5.95 -4.65 -4.01
N ARG A 419 -4.97 -5.56 -3.92
CA ARG A 419 -5.06 -6.88 -4.57
C ARG A 419 -6.24 -7.69 -4.06
N LEU A 420 -6.49 -7.68 -2.75
CA LEU A 420 -7.64 -8.35 -2.13
C LEU A 420 -8.96 -7.79 -2.64
N LEU A 421 -9.13 -6.46 -2.62
CA LEU A 421 -10.32 -5.78 -3.11
C LEU A 421 -10.61 -6.15 -4.57
N ARG A 422 -9.60 -6.11 -5.44
CA ARG A 422 -9.75 -6.54 -6.84
C ARG A 422 -10.12 -8.02 -6.93
N LYS A 423 -9.45 -8.90 -6.18
CA LYS A 423 -9.74 -10.33 -6.20
C LYS A 423 -11.18 -10.62 -5.79
N LEU A 424 -11.66 -10.06 -4.67
CA LEU A 424 -13.04 -10.22 -4.22
C LEU A 424 -14.06 -9.69 -5.24
N THR A 425 -13.75 -8.57 -5.90
CA THR A 425 -14.61 -7.98 -6.94
C THR A 425 -14.67 -8.88 -8.18
N VAL A 426 -13.52 -9.34 -8.67
CA VAL A 426 -13.44 -10.26 -9.82
C VAL A 426 -14.17 -11.57 -9.52
N GLU A 427 -13.99 -12.14 -8.33
CA GLU A 427 -14.66 -13.37 -7.93
C GLU A 427 -16.17 -13.20 -7.83
N LEU A 428 -16.64 -12.08 -7.29
CA LEU A 428 -18.06 -11.75 -7.25
C LEU A 428 -18.65 -11.67 -8.67
N LEU A 429 -17.97 -10.98 -9.59
CA LEU A 429 -18.39 -10.87 -11.00
C LEU A 429 -18.40 -12.23 -11.71
N ILE A 430 -17.37 -13.07 -11.49
CA ILE A 430 -17.28 -14.41 -12.07
C ILE A 430 -18.36 -15.32 -11.51
N GLN A 431 -18.59 -15.29 -10.20
CA GLN A 431 -19.64 -16.08 -9.58
C GLN A 431 -21.04 -15.62 -10.02
N GLN A 432 -21.23 -14.34 -10.29
CA GLN A 432 -22.45 -13.86 -10.94
C GLN A 432 -22.57 -14.33 -12.39
N ALA A 433 -21.46 -14.54 -13.08
CA ALA A 433 -21.46 -15.15 -14.41
C ALA A 433 -21.76 -16.67 -14.36
N ARG A 434 -21.47 -17.37 -13.24
CA ARG A 434 -21.75 -18.81 -13.09
C ARG A 434 -23.25 -19.07 -13.20
N GLY A 435 -23.61 -20.05 -14.04
CA GLY A 435 -25.01 -20.39 -14.31
C GLY A 435 -25.79 -19.37 -15.16
N ARG A 436 -25.17 -18.25 -15.56
CA ARG A 436 -25.73 -17.31 -16.53
C ARG A 436 -25.31 -17.72 -17.95
N VAL A 437 -26.28 -17.84 -18.84
CA VAL A 437 -26.09 -18.02 -20.29
C VAL A 437 -26.84 -16.93 -21.03
N HIS A 438 -26.54 -16.69 -22.31
CA HIS A 438 -27.12 -15.59 -23.08
C HIS A 438 -28.65 -15.54 -23.03
N GLU A 439 -29.31 -16.70 -23.01
CA GLU A 439 -30.77 -16.83 -23.01
C GLU A 439 -31.37 -17.31 -21.66
N GLY A 440 -30.54 -17.43 -20.61
CA GLY A 440 -30.90 -18.10 -19.35
C GLY A 440 -30.67 -17.24 -18.11
N LYS A 441 -31.53 -17.43 -17.09
CA LYS A 441 -31.44 -16.71 -15.81
C LYS A 441 -30.43 -17.34 -14.87
N GLN A 442 -29.83 -16.50 -14.03
CA GLN A 442 -28.92 -16.93 -12.99
C GLN A 442 -29.66 -17.77 -11.92
N LYS A 443 -29.05 -18.89 -11.52
CA LYS A 443 -29.67 -19.86 -10.59
C LYS A 443 -29.06 -19.84 -9.19
N GLU A 444 -27.84 -19.33 -9.03
CA GLU A 444 -27.11 -19.39 -7.76
C GLU A 444 -26.76 -17.98 -7.26
N GLY A 445 -26.95 -17.79 -5.95
CA GLY A 445 -26.50 -16.59 -5.23
C GLY A 445 -25.05 -16.70 -4.76
N VAL A 446 -24.51 -15.58 -4.28
CA VAL A 446 -23.14 -15.44 -3.80
C VAL A 446 -23.15 -14.80 -2.42
N ALA A 447 -22.34 -15.33 -1.50
CA ALA A 447 -22.14 -14.71 -0.19
C ALA A 447 -20.69 -14.26 -0.04
N ILE A 448 -20.50 -13.09 0.58
CA ILE A 448 -19.22 -12.60 1.06
C ILE A 448 -19.32 -12.38 2.56
N THR A 449 -18.37 -12.92 3.31
CA THR A 449 -18.26 -12.76 4.76
C THR A 449 -16.94 -12.09 5.08
N GLN A 450 -16.99 -11.11 5.97
CA GLN A 450 -15.83 -10.46 6.56
C GLN A 450 -15.87 -10.64 8.07
N THR A 451 -14.71 -10.85 8.67
CA THR A 451 -14.55 -10.86 10.13
C THR A 451 -13.16 -10.40 10.54
N ASP A 452 -13.03 -10.00 11.80
CA ASP A 452 -11.79 -9.59 12.46
C ASP A 452 -11.70 -10.30 13.82
N LEU A 453 -10.50 -10.63 14.28
CA LEU A 453 -10.29 -11.21 15.60
C LEU A 453 -10.00 -10.13 16.65
N GLN A 454 -10.78 -10.13 17.71
CA GLN A 454 -10.68 -9.15 18.76
C GLN A 454 -9.40 -9.34 19.59
N TRP A 455 -8.57 -8.30 19.67
CA TRP A 455 -7.35 -8.27 20.51
C TRP A 455 -6.42 -9.47 20.23
N TYR A 456 -6.34 -9.94 18.99
CA TYR A 456 -5.74 -11.22 18.63
C TYR A 456 -4.33 -11.44 19.20
N ALA A 457 -3.37 -10.56 18.91
CA ALA A 457 -1.98 -10.71 19.39
C ALA A 457 -1.87 -10.66 20.92
N THR A 458 -2.58 -9.73 21.55
CA THR A 458 -2.57 -9.50 23.00
C THR A 458 -3.37 -10.54 23.80
N GLY A 459 -4.38 -11.16 23.19
CA GLY A 459 -5.31 -12.09 23.82
C GLY A 459 -4.92 -13.56 23.65
N LEU A 460 -3.96 -13.86 22.76
CA LEU A 460 -3.60 -15.22 22.38
C LEU A 460 -3.19 -16.10 23.58
N SER A 461 -3.84 -17.25 23.75
CA SER A 461 -3.49 -18.20 24.80
C SER A 461 -2.09 -18.80 24.58
N HIS A 462 -1.24 -18.77 25.61
CA HIS A 462 0.07 -19.43 25.55
C HIS A 462 -0.08 -20.94 25.37
N ASP A 463 -1.08 -21.55 26.02
CA ASP A 463 -1.36 -22.98 25.89
C ASP A 463 -1.72 -23.36 24.44
N ALA A 464 -2.53 -22.53 23.76
CA ALA A 464 -2.89 -22.74 22.35
C ALA A 464 -1.67 -22.65 21.43
N ILE A 465 -0.75 -21.70 21.69
CA ILE A 465 0.50 -21.56 20.94
C ILE A 465 1.35 -22.82 21.11
N PHE A 466 1.58 -23.26 22.36
CA PHE A 466 2.42 -24.42 22.63
C PHE A 466 1.82 -25.71 22.08
N ALA A 467 0.50 -25.89 22.22
CA ALA A 467 -0.22 -27.02 21.62
C ALA A 467 -0.05 -27.03 20.10
N SER A 468 -0.22 -25.89 19.43
CA SER A 468 -0.07 -25.77 17.96
C SER A 468 1.37 -26.06 17.50
N MET A 469 2.37 -25.54 18.22
CA MET A 469 3.78 -25.82 17.96
C MET A 469 4.09 -27.31 18.12
N ARG A 470 3.62 -27.94 19.20
CA ARG A 470 3.81 -29.37 19.43
C ARG A 470 3.12 -30.21 18.35
N TYR A 471 1.89 -29.84 17.98
CA TYR A 471 1.10 -30.55 16.99
C TYR A 471 1.77 -30.59 15.61
N ILE A 472 2.39 -29.48 15.19
CA ILE A 472 3.05 -29.38 13.87
C ILE A 472 4.47 -29.95 13.86
N GLY A 473 5.03 -30.34 15.01
CA GLY A 473 6.31 -31.07 15.10
C GLY A 473 7.50 -30.28 15.65
N PHE A 474 7.30 -29.12 16.28
CA PHE A 474 8.40 -28.44 16.99
C PHE A 474 8.91 -29.26 18.18
N SER A 475 10.22 -29.20 18.43
CA SER A 475 10.84 -29.85 19.59
C SER A 475 10.48 -29.13 20.89
N GLU A 476 10.54 -29.86 22.01
CA GLU A 476 10.33 -29.27 23.35
C GLU A 476 11.37 -28.20 23.68
N ASP A 477 12.57 -28.25 23.09
CA ASP A 477 13.58 -27.19 23.24
C ASP A 477 13.06 -25.84 22.70
N TRP A 478 12.43 -25.82 21.51
CA TRP A 478 11.80 -24.62 20.96
C TRP A 478 10.63 -24.16 21.82
N ILE A 479 9.79 -25.10 22.27
CA ILE A 479 8.64 -24.79 23.12
C ILE A 479 9.11 -24.16 24.45
N ASN A 480 10.19 -24.67 25.04
CA ASN A 480 10.76 -24.12 26.28
C ASN A 480 11.34 -22.71 26.08
N PHE A 481 12.02 -22.46 24.95
CA PHE A 481 12.43 -21.10 24.58
C PHE A 481 11.21 -20.16 24.50
N PHE A 482 10.14 -20.56 23.80
CA PHE A 482 8.93 -19.74 23.69
C PHE A 482 8.18 -19.58 25.01
N LYS A 483 8.20 -20.56 25.93
CA LYS A 483 7.68 -20.38 27.30
C LYS A 483 8.38 -19.23 28.02
N LYS A 484 9.72 -19.17 27.94
CA LYS A 484 10.50 -18.08 28.54
C LYS A 484 10.27 -16.74 27.82
N TYR A 485 10.29 -16.75 26.49
CA TYR A 485 10.05 -15.56 25.67
C TYR A 485 8.65 -14.97 25.91
N LEU A 486 7.61 -15.81 25.91
CA LEU A 486 6.24 -15.39 26.13
C LEU A 486 5.97 -14.99 27.58
N ALA A 487 6.65 -15.55 28.57
CA ALA A 487 6.57 -15.13 29.96
C ALA A 487 7.47 -13.92 30.29
N ALA A 488 7.46 -12.89 29.43
CA ALA A 488 8.26 -11.69 29.61
C ALA A 488 7.89 -10.91 30.89
N PRO A 489 8.88 -10.41 31.67
CA PRO A 489 8.63 -9.56 32.84
C PRO A 489 8.37 -8.12 32.39
N LEU A 490 7.11 -7.70 32.35
CA LEU A 490 6.67 -6.39 31.88
C LEU A 490 6.49 -5.40 33.03
N ASN A 491 6.93 -4.17 32.87
CA ASN A 491 6.75 -3.09 33.83
C ASN A 491 5.93 -1.94 33.22
N LEU A 492 4.72 -1.73 33.75
CA LEU A 492 3.78 -0.69 33.32
C LEU A 492 3.87 0.59 34.15
N ASP A 493 4.75 0.66 35.14
CA ASP A 493 4.78 1.77 36.09
C ASP A 493 5.01 3.14 35.43
N LEU A 494 5.77 3.19 34.33
CA LEU A 494 6.00 4.40 33.53
C LEU A 494 4.79 4.83 32.69
N SER A 495 3.74 4.02 32.63
CA SER A 495 2.54 4.20 31.81
C SER A 495 1.29 4.48 32.62
N LEU A 496 1.42 4.51 33.95
CA LEU A 496 0.32 4.80 34.84
C LEU A 496 0.07 6.31 34.87
N PRO A 497 -1.21 6.76 34.82
CA PRO A 497 -1.55 8.15 35.09
C PRO A 497 -1.06 8.58 36.47
N ALA A 498 -0.74 9.88 36.64
CA ALA A 498 -0.29 10.43 37.91
C ALA A 498 -1.27 10.07 39.04
N GLY A 499 -0.80 9.32 40.04
CA GLY A 499 -1.58 8.97 41.24
C GLY A 499 -1.82 7.47 41.50
N ARG A 500 -1.47 6.55 40.58
CA ARG A 500 -1.54 5.10 40.82
C ARG A 500 -0.26 4.58 41.53
N ALA A 501 -0.38 3.57 42.38
CA ALA A 501 0.76 2.98 43.09
C ALA A 501 1.63 2.13 42.13
N PHE A 502 2.95 2.26 42.27
CA PHE A 502 3.94 1.42 41.57
C PHE A 502 3.73 -0.06 41.92
N GLN A 503 3.53 -0.91 40.90
CA GLN A 503 3.32 -2.35 41.08
C GLN A 503 4.57 -3.17 40.73
N GLY A 504 5.56 -2.58 40.06
CA GLY A 504 6.78 -3.26 39.64
C GLY A 504 6.56 -4.26 38.49
N PRO A 505 7.61 -5.02 38.12
CA PRO A 505 7.55 -5.94 37.00
C PRO A 505 6.63 -7.14 37.28
N ARG A 506 5.76 -7.46 36.32
CA ARG A 506 4.85 -8.61 36.35
C ARG A 506 5.06 -9.50 35.13
N THR A 507 4.96 -10.80 35.32
CA THR A 507 5.12 -11.78 34.25
C THR A 507 3.87 -11.84 33.37
N ARG A 508 4.02 -11.67 32.06
CA ARG A 508 2.96 -11.88 31.08
C ARG A 508 2.43 -13.32 31.15
N LYS A 509 1.09 -13.48 31.12
CA LYS A 509 0.40 -14.77 31.20
C LYS A 509 -0.39 -15.16 29.94
N ARG A 510 -0.66 -14.20 29.05
CA ARG A 510 -1.18 -14.45 27.70
C ARG A 510 -0.72 -13.36 26.73
N GLY A 511 -0.84 -13.64 25.43
CA GLY A 511 -0.48 -12.75 24.34
C GLY A 511 0.99 -12.81 23.93
N VAL A 512 1.29 -12.20 22.78
CA VAL A 512 2.62 -12.12 22.14
C VAL A 512 3.10 -10.66 22.05
N PRO A 513 4.42 -10.38 22.03
CA PRO A 513 4.94 -9.03 21.84
C PRO A 513 4.55 -8.50 20.46
N MET A 514 3.89 -7.34 20.40
CA MET A 514 3.36 -6.79 19.15
C MET A 514 4.47 -6.29 18.21
N ALA A 515 4.26 -6.44 16.91
CA ALA A 515 5.15 -6.13 15.79
C ALA A 515 6.50 -6.86 15.76
N HIS A 516 6.69 -7.87 16.62
CA HIS A 516 7.82 -8.78 16.48
C HIS A 516 7.51 -9.85 15.42
N SER A 517 8.56 -10.36 14.77
CA SER A 517 8.45 -11.52 13.86
C SER A 517 7.90 -12.77 14.55
N SER A 518 8.08 -12.89 15.87
CA SER A 518 7.52 -13.95 16.70
C SER A 518 5.97 -13.90 16.81
N GLU A 519 5.37 -12.70 16.80
CA GLU A 519 3.92 -12.53 16.69
C GLU A 519 3.43 -13.12 15.37
N LYS A 520 4.07 -12.72 14.26
CA LYS A 520 3.73 -13.20 12.91
C LYS A 520 3.85 -14.73 12.84
N PHE A 521 4.95 -15.28 13.37
CA PHE A 521 5.17 -16.73 13.42
C PHE A 521 4.08 -17.48 14.20
N THR A 522 3.85 -17.10 15.46
CA THR A 522 2.92 -17.82 16.35
C THR A 522 1.47 -17.59 15.96
N GLY A 523 1.12 -16.37 15.56
CA GLY A 523 -0.22 -16.01 15.11
C GLY A 523 -0.60 -16.74 13.81
N GLU A 524 0.24 -16.64 12.78
CA GLU A 524 -0.04 -17.32 11.51
C GLU A 524 -0.02 -18.85 11.64
N LEU A 525 0.74 -19.43 12.57
CA LEU A 525 0.68 -20.87 12.85
C LEU A 525 -0.71 -21.32 13.33
N ILE A 526 -1.32 -20.55 14.24
CA ILE A 526 -2.69 -20.86 14.72
C ILE A 526 -3.70 -20.67 13.59
N LEU A 527 -3.62 -19.54 12.88
CA LEU A 527 -4.58 -19.22 11.81
C LEU A 527 -4.43 -20.12 10.57
N PHE A 528 -3.25 -20.71 10.35
CA PHE A 528 -3.08 -21.74 9.33
C PHE A 528 -4.02 -22.94 9.55
N PHE A 529 -4.23 -23.36 10.79
CA PHE A 529 -5.16 -24.46 11.08
C PHE A 529 -6.61 -24.06 10.85
N LEU A 530 -6.96 -22.78 11.04
CA LEU A 530 -8.26 -22.25 10.66
C LEU A 530 -8.47 -22.32 9.14
N ASP A 531 -7.47 -21.87 8.37
CA ASP A 531 -7.48 -21.94 6.90
C ASP A 531 -7.67 -23.39 6.43
N LEU A 532 -6.91 -24.31 7.03
CA LEU A 532 -6.98 -25.72 6.70
C LEU A 532 -8.36 -26.32 7.04
N ALA A 533 -8.92 -26.00 8.21
CA ALA A 533 -10.22 -26.50 8.64
C ALA A 533 -11.33 -26.05 7.68
N VAL A 534 -11.37 -24.75 7.35
CA VAL A 534 -12.36 -24.21 6.41
C VAL A 534 -12.21 -24.82 5.02
N ASN A 535 -10.98 -24.95 4.53
CA ASN A 535 -10.74 -25.54 3.22
C ASN A 535 -11.15 -27.00 3.13
N LYS A 536 -10.88 -27.80 4.17
CA LYS A 536 -11.25 -29.23 4.19
C LYS A 536 -12.74 -29.46 4.28
N GLU A 537 -13.43 -28.71 5.12
CA GLU A 537 -14.87 -28.89 5.31
C GLU A 537 -15.69 -28.36 4.13
N THR A 538 -15.30 -27.22 3.57
CA THR A 538 -16.15 -26.49 2.60
C THR A 538 -15.56 -26.42 1.18
N GLY A 539 -14.25 -26.61 1.04
CA GLY A 539 -13.51 -26.35 -0.19
C GLY A 539 -13.30 -24.87 -0.50
N LEU A 540 -13.67 -23.95 0.41
CA LEU A 540 -13.45 -22.51 0.24
C LEU A 540 -12.04 -22.10 0.71
N LEU A 541 -11.58 -20.94 0.25
CA LEU A 541 -10.33 -20.34 0.66
C LEU A 541 -10.62 -19.14 1.56
N LEU A 542 -9.88 -19.04 2.67
CA LEU A 542 -9.83 -17.81 3.46
C LEU A 542 -8.77 -16.88 2.88
N TYR A 543 -9.17 -15.66 2.56
CA TYR A 543 -8.27 -14.59 2.21
C TYR A 543 -8.00 -13.82 3.50
N ARG A 544 -6.81 -13.98 4.06
CA ARG A 544 -6.46 -13.37 5.34
C ARG A 544 -5.34 -12.36 5.20
N LEU A 545 -5.47 -11.27 5.95
CA LEU A 545 -4.39 -10.37 6.31
C LEU A 545 -4.24 -10.45 7.82
N HIS A 546 -3.66 -11.57 8.28
CA HIS A 546 -3.61 -11.97 9.69
C HIS A 546 -5.00 -12.12 10.31
N ASP A 547 -5.40 -11.21 11.19
CA ASP A 547 -6.67 -11.22 11.92
C ASP A 547 -7.86 -10.71 11.11
N ASP A 548 -7.61 -9.94 10.04
CA ASP A 548 -8.65 -9.60 9.08
C ASP A 548 -8.87 -10.78 8.10
N ILE A 549 -10.10 -11.29 8.06
CA ILE A 549 -10.46 -12.50 7.32
C ILE A 549 -11.63 -12.21 6.37
N TRP A 550 -11.47 -12.58 5.11
CA TRP A 550 -12.51 -12.55 4.09
C TRP A 550 -12.74 -13.92 3.49
N LEU A 551 -14.01 -14.25 3.26
CA LEU A 551 -14.47 -15.48 2.65
C LEU A 551 -15.52 -15.12 1.60
N HIS A 552 -15.50 -15.79 0.46
CA HIS A 552 -16.53 -15.62 -0.55
C HIS A 552 -16.85 -16.96 -1.23
N GLY A 553 -18.06 -17.10 -1.76
CA GLY A 553 -18.48 -18.32 -2.44
C GLY A 553 -19.98 -18.58 -2.38
N ASN A 554 -20.32 -19.86 -2.52
CA ASN A 554 -21.70 -20.32 -2.37
C ASN A 554 -22.22 -20.02 -0.95
N PRO A 555 -23.43 -19.45 -0.79
CA PRO A 555 -23.99 -19.07 0.51
C PRO A 555 -24.03 -20.20 1.53
N GLN A 556 -24.39 -21.42 1.14
CA GLN A 556 -24.46 -22.58 2.04
C GLN A 556 -23.07 -22.91 2.60
N LYS A 557 -22.06 -22.93 1.72
CA LYS A 557 -20.67 -23.19 2.11
C LYS A 557 -20.12 -22.06 3.00
N CYS A 558 -20.50 -20.82 2.74
CA CYS A 558 -20.12 -19.68 3.59
C CYS A 558 -20.73 -19.77 4.99
N ALA A 559 -22.00 -20.18 5.11
CA ALA A 559 -22.64 -20.42 6.41
C ALA A 559 -22.00 -21.58 7.19
N GLN A 560 -21.65 -22.67 6.49
CA GLN A 560 -20.91 -23.80 7.07
C GLN A 560 -19.52 -23.37 7.56
N ALA A 561 -18.78 -22.63 6.74
CA ALA A 561 -17.47 -22.09 7.10
C ALA A 561 -17.57 -21.18 8.33
N TRP A 562 -18.57 -20.29 8.38
CA TRP A 562 -18.77 -19.40 9.53
C TRP A 562 -19.04 -20.16 10.84
N THR A 563 -19.87 -21.19 10.79
CA THR A 563 -20.13 -22.06 11.95
C THR A 563 -18.85 -22.76 12.41
N LEU A 564 -18.04 -23.25 11.47
CA LEU A 564 -16.75 -23.88 11.77
C LEU A 564 -15.75 -22.87 12.36
N MET A 565 -15.71 -21.64 11.85
CA MET A 565 -14.87 -20.56 12.37
C MET A 565 -15.24 -20.23 13.83
N GLN A 566 -16.54 -20.19 14.16
CA GLN A 566 -17.01 -20.01 15.55
C GLN A 566 -16.57 -21.15 16.47
N LYS A 567 -16.69 -22.40 16.01
CA LYS A 567 -16.23 -23.58 16.76
C LYS A 567 -14.72 -23.52 16.98
N PHE A 568 -13.95 -23.22 15.94
CA PHE A 568 -12.50 -23.09 16.02
C PHE A 568 -12.10 -21.98 17.02
N ALA A 569 -12.73 -20.81 16.93
CA ALA A 569 -12.47 -19.71 17.83
C ALA A 569 -12.72 -20.10 19.30
N ALA A 570 -13.82 -20.81 19.58
CA ALA A 570 -14.11 -21.31 20.92
C ALA A 570 -13.05 -22.30 21.43
N THR A 571 -12.52 -23.19 20.58
CA THR A 571 -11.49 -24.17 20.97
C THR A 571 -10.12 -23.52 21.22
N PHE A 572 -9.75 -22.52 20.42
CA PHE A 572 -8.46 -21.84 20.52
C PHE A 572 -8.45 -20.61 21.45
N GLY A 573 -9.59 -20.30 22.09
CA GLY A 573 -9.70 -19.15 22.98
C GLY A 573 -9.63 -17.80 22.23
N LEU A 574 -10.27 -17.73 21.07
CA LEU A 574 -10.32 -16.55 20.21
C LEU A 574 -11.74 -15.96 20.22
N GLU A 575 -11.83 -14.66 19.98
CA GLU A 575 -13.10 -13.93 19.90
C GLU A 575 -13.18 -13.11 18.62
N PHE A 576 -14.36 -13.08 17.97
CA PHE A 576 -14.59 -12.24 16.79
C PHE A 576 -15.09 -10.86 17.17
N ASN A 577 -14.59 -9.84 16.47
CA ASN A 577 -14.97 -8.46 16.65
C ASN A 577 -16.30 -8.16 15.94
N ARG A 578 -17.39 -8.19 16.70
CA ARG A 578 -18.76 -7.99 16.18
C ARG A 578 -18.97 -6.70 15.39
N ASN A 579 -18.18 -5.65 15.63
CA ASN A 579 -18.33 -4.38 14.90
C ASN A 579 -17.73 -4.44 13.48
N LYS A 580 -16.75 -5.32 13.26
CA LYS A 580 -16.07 -5.53 11.97
C LYS A 580 -16.49 -6.83 11.28
N THR A 581 -17.26 -7.66 11.97
CA THR A 581 -17.85 -8.88 11.42
C THR A 581 -19.13 -8.54 10.67
N GLY A 582 -19.30 -9.10 9.47
CA GLY A 582 -20.49 -8.87 8.66
C GLY A 582 -20.52 -9.75 7.41
N SER A 583 -21.68 -9.79 6.75
CA SER A 583 -21.84 -10.54 5.51
C SER A 583 -22.76 -9.84 4.52
N VAL A 584 -22.60 -10.18 3.25
CA VAL A 584 -23.47 -9.78 2.15
C VAL A 584 -23.88 -11.02 1.38
N TYR A 585 -25.18 -11.28 1.30
CA TYR A 585 -25.76 -12.32 0.46
C TYR A 585 -26.40 -11.66 -0.77
N LEU A 586 -25.72 -11.77 -1.91
CA LEU A 586 -26.21 -11.34 -3.21
C LEU A 586 -27.06 -12.45 -3.85
N CYS A 587 -28.31 -12.13 -4.14
CA CYS A 587 -29.23 -13.00 -4.86
C CYS A 587 -29.82 -12.20 -6.02
N PRO A 588 -29.29 -12.39 -7.25
CA PRO A 588 -29.70 -11.62 -8.43
C PRO A 588 -31.11 -12.00 -8.91
N GLU A 589 -31.63 -11.24 -9.88
CA GLU A 589 -33.01 -11.35 -10.34
C GLU A 589 -33.38 -12.78 -10.78
N GLY A 590 -34.30 -13.41 -10.03
CA GLY A 590 -34.79 -14.77 -10.28
C GLY A 590 -34.22 -15.84 -9.35
N CYS A 591 -33.21 -15.51 -8.53
CA CYS A 591 -32.76 -16.32 -7.40
C CYS A 591 -33.70 -16.09 -6.18
N VAL A 592 -33.94 -17.14 -5.38
CA VAL A 592 -34.67 -17.03 -4.10
C VAL A 592 -33.64 -17.05 -2.97
N ARG A 593 -33.64 -16.02 -2.14
CA ARG A 593 -32.75 -15.93 -0.97
C ARG A 593 -33.18 -16.99 0.05
N ASP A 594 -32.27 -17.90 0.36
CA ASP A 594 -32.52 -18.92 1.39
C ASP A 594 -32.44 -18.29 2.78
N THR A 595 -33.59 -18.17 3.44
CA THR A 595 -33.74 -17.59 4.78
C THR A 595 -33.01 -18.38 5.86
N SER A 596 -32.82 -19.70 5.67
CA SER A 596 -32.13 -20.54 6.65
C SER A 596 -30.63 -20.28 6.65
N VAL A 597 -30.05 -20.09 5.47
CA VAL A 597 -28.63 -19.73 5.29
C VAL A 597 -28.37 -18.33 5.79
N ASP A 598 -29.28 -17.41 5.46
CA ASP A 598 -29.18 -16.01 5.84
C ASP A 598 -29.15 -15.83 7.37
N ALA A 599 -29.92 -16.63 8.10
CA ALA A 599 -29.96 -16.59 9.56
C ALA A 599 -28.67 -17.09 10.25
N VAL A 600 -27.84 -17.85 9.54
CA VAL A 600 -26.55 -18.36 10.06
C VAL A 600 -25.42 -17.36 9.78
N LEU A 601 -25.48 -16.64 8.65
CA LEU A 601 -24.45 -15.69 8.27
C LEU A 601 -24.36 -14.53 9.27
N PRO A 602 -23.17 -13.94 9.49
CA PRO A 602 -23.03 -12.86 10.45
C PRO A 602 -23.72 -11.59 10.00
N GLU A 603 -24.42 -10.93 10.93
CA GLU A 603 -24.99 -9.60 10.73
C GLU A 603 -23.90 -8.54 10.71
N GLY A 604 -23.97 -7.60 9.76
CA GLY A 604 -23.02 -6.49 9.68
C GLY A 604 -22.80 -6.03 8.24
N LYS A 605 -21.89 -5.07 8.06
CA LYS A 605 -21.49 -4.56 6.75
C LYS A 605 -20.16 -5.19 6.35
N VAL A 606 -19.97 -5.45 5.06
CA VAL A 606 -18.66 -5.81 4.50
C VAL A 606 -17.99 -4.54 4.00
N THR A 607 -16.83 -4.22 4.55
CA THR A 607 -16.06 -2.99 4.28
C THR A 607 -14.57 -3.27 4.09
N ILE A 608 -13.97 -2.65 3.07
CA ILE A 608 -12.51 -2.66 2.85
C ILE A 608 -12.06 -1.21 2.66
N GLY A 609 -11.21 -0.71 3.55
CA GLY A 609 -10.88 0.72 3.62
C GLY A 609 -12.17 1.52 3.88
N HIS A 610 -12.42 2.53 3.04
CA HIS A 610 -13.63 3.36 3.11
C HIS A 610 -14.68 2.91 2.09
N LEU A 611 -14.58 1.68 1.58
CA LEU A 611 -15.54 1.09 0.68
C LEU A 611 -16.45 0.13 1.42
N LYS A 612 -17.75 0.24 1.17
CA LYS A 612 -18.80 -0.66 1.63
C LYS A 612 -19.35 -1.42 0.43
N LEU A 613 -19.47 -2.74 0.56
CA LEU A 613 -20.13 -3.56 -0.45
C LEU A 613 -21.65 -3.36 -0.38
N ASP A 614 -22.26 -3.00 -1.50
CA ASP A 614 -23.70 -2.87 -1.62
C ASP A 614 -24.37 -4.25 -1.76
N SER A 615 -25.40 -4.48 -0.93
CA SER A 615 -26.07 -5.79 -0.84
C SER A 615 -27.05 -6.08 -1.97
N VAL A 616 -27.31 -5.12 -2.85
CA VAL A 616 -28.24 -5.29 -3.98
C VAL A 616 -27.46 -5.42 -5.27
N THR A 617 -26.57 -4.46 -5.54
CA THR A 617 -25.81 -4.40 -6.80
C THR A 617 -24.54 -5.24 -6.77
N GLY A 618 -23.97 -5.50 -5.59
CA GLY A 618 -22.63 -6.09 -5.46
C GLY A 618 -21.49 -5.14 -5.84
N SER A 619 -21.77 -3.84 -5.99
CA SER A 619 -20.77 -2.81 -6.25
C SER A 619 -20.17 -2.26 -4.95
N TRP A 620 -18.90 -1.85 -5.00
CA TRP A 620 -18.24 -1.17 -3.89
C TRP A 620 -18.59 0.33 -3.93
N GLN A 621 -19.12 0.85 -2.81
CA GLN A 621 -19.50 2.24 -2.67
C GLN A 621 -18.68 2.93 -1.58
N ILE A 622 -18.31 4.18 -1.80
CA ILE A 622 -17.57 4.97 -0.80
C ILE A 622 -18.50 5.29 0.38
N ASP A 623 -18.09 4.92 1.60
CA ASP A 623 -18.80 5.26 2.83
C ASP A 623 -18.62 6.75 3.15
N GLN A 624 -19.57 7.55 2.69
CA GLN A 624 -19.55 9.00 2.86
C GLN A 624 -19.52 9.42 4.34
N THR A 625 -20.05 8.59 5.26
CA THR A 625 -20.00 8.87 6.71
C THR A 625 -18.57 8.87 7.23
N GLN A 626 -17.75 7.91 6.78
CA GLN A 626 -16.33 7.83 7.13
C GLN A 626 -15.56 8.98 6.50
N VAL A 627 -15.90 9.36 5.27
CA VAL A 627 -15.32 10.52 4.60
C VAL A 627 -15.59 11.80 5.40
N ASP A 628 -16.81 12.03 5.87
CA ASP A 628 -17.17 13.24 6.64
C ASP A 628 -16.36 13.37 7.94
N LEU A 629 -16.11 12.26 8.64
CA LEU A 629 -15.26 12.24 9.83
C LEU A 629 -13.82 12.65 9.50
N HIS A 630 -13.27 12.12 8.38
CA HIS A 630 -11.91 12.44 7.95
C HIS A 630 -11.79 13.86 7.38
N ILE A 631 -12.84 14.41 6.75
CA ILE A 631 -12.87 15.81 6.33
C ILE A 631 -12.70 16.73 7.54
N ARG A 632 -13.45 16.49 8.63
CA ARG A 632 -13.34 17.28 9.86
C ARG A 632 -11.96 17.16 10.49
N GLN A 633 -11.40 15.95 10.50
CA GLN A 633 -10.04 15.71 10.99
C GLN A 633 -8.99 16.45 10.15
N LEU A 634 -9.10 16.39 8.83
CA LEU A 634 -8.21 17.10 7.91
C LEU A 634 -8.32 18.62 8.12
N GLN A 635 -9.53 19.18 8.22
CA GLN A 635 -9.73 20.60 8.52
C GLN A 635 -8.99 21.02 9.80
N LYS A 636 -9.11 20.21 10.87
CA LYS A 636 -8.41 20.47 12.13
C LYS A 636 -6.88 20.43 11.95
N GLN A 637 -6.34 19.39 11.34
CA GLN A 637 -4.88 19.27 11.14
C GLN A 637 -4.32 20.35 10.22
N LEU A 638 -5.06 20.77 9.21
CA LEU A 638 -4.68 21.89 8.35
C LEU A 638 -4.70 23.22 9.11
N SER A 639 -5.60 23.39 10.09
CA SER A 639 -5.62 24.59 10.95
C SER A 639 -4.51 24.62 12.00
N GLU A 640 -4.03 23.46 12.44
CA GLU A 640 -2.91 23.31 13.38
C GLU A 640 -1.53 23.41 12.70
N ALA A 641 -1.47 23.45 11.36
CA ALA A 641 -0.21 23.51 10.64
C ALA A 641 0.52 24.85 10.87
N GLU A 642 1.64 24.80 11.57
CA GLU A 642 2.42 25.98 11.95
C GLU A 642 3.21 26.61 10.80
N SER A 643 3.47 25.87 9.72
CA SER A 643 4.20 26.35 8.54
C SER A 643 3.54 25.92 7.23
N VAL A 644 3.84 26.63 6.14
CA VAL A 644 3.31 26.28 4.79
C VAL A 644 3.80 24.90 4.36
N LEU A 645 5.05 24.53 4.66
CA LEU A 645 5.60 23.22 4.31
C LEU A 645 4.94 22.09 5.12
N ALA A 646 4.66 22.31 6.41
CA ALA A 646 3.88 21.38 7.21
C ALA A 646 2.47 21.20 6.64
N TRP A 647 1.82 22.29 6.23
CA TRP A 647 0.50 22.26 5.61
C TRP A 647 0.48 21.43 4.32
N VAL A 648 1.42 21.67 3.40
CA VAL A 648 1.54 20.92 2.13
C VAL A 648 1.82 19.43 2.40
N ARG A 649 2.65 19.12 3.39
CA ARG A 649 2.92 17.73 3.81
C ARG A 649 1.67 17.04 4.34
N THR A 650 0.91 17.70 5.20
CA THR A 650 -0.36 17.17 5.73
C THR A 650 -1.35 16.92 4.61
N TRP A 651 -1.51 17.89 3.69
CA TRP A 651 -2.37 17.73 2.51
C TRP A 651 -1.94 16.55 1.64
N ASN A 652 -0.66 16.47 1.26
CA ASN A 652 -0.13 15.42 0.40
C ASN A 652 -0.26 14.04 1.05
N SER A 653 -0.02 13.94 2.36
CA SER A 653 -0.23 12.72 3.14
C SER A 653 -1.71 12.30 3.10
N CYS A 654 -2.63 13.22 3.31
CA CYS A 654 -4.06 12.91 3.30
C CYS A 654 -4.57 12.47 1.93
N ILE A 655 -4.39 13.35 0.95
CA ILE A 655 -5.08 13.26 -0.32
C ILE A 655 -4.47 12.18 -1.21
N VAL A 656 -3.14 12.01 -1.17
CA VAL A 656 -2.46 11.05 -2.04
C VAL A 656 -2.22 9.72 -1.37
N ARG A 657 -1.90 9.69 -0.07
CA ARG A 657 -1.52 8.44 0.59
C ARG A 657 -2.72 7.76 1.24
N PHE A 658 -3.54 8.49 1.98
CA PHE A 658 -4.68 7.91 2.68
C PHE A 658 -5.87 7.70 1.75
N PHE A 659 -6.37 8.73 1.07
CA PHE A 659 -7.60 8.59 0.28
C PHE A 659 -7.46 7.71 -0.97
N ASN A 660 -6.33 7.77 -1.68
CA ASN A 660 -6.11 6.86 -2.80
C ASN A 660 -6.03 5.38 -2.38
N ASN A 661 -5.54 5.10 -1.16
CA ASN A 661 -5.47 3.73 -0.66
C ASN A 661 -6.80 3.27 -0.02
N THR A 662 -7.61 4.17 0.53
CA THR A 662 -8.90 3.82 1.16
C THR A 662 -10.06 3.72 0.17
N PHE A 663 -10.05 4.46 -0.95
CA PHE A 663 -11.13 4.46 -1.95
C PHE A 663 -11.01 3.39 -3.05
N GLY A 664 -9.99 2.54 -2.98
CA GLY A 664 -9.76 1.51 -3.97
C GLY A 664 -8.98 2.03 -5.18
N GLU A 665 -7.97 1.26 -5.60
CA GLU A 665 -7.17 1.56 -6.78
C GLU A 665 -8.02 1.42 -8.05
N PRO A 666 -8.03 2.42 -8.95
CA PRO A 666 -8.76 2.32 -10.22
C PRO A 666 -8.37 1.06 -11.00
N ALA A 667 -9.35 0.18 -11.23
CA ALA A 667 -9.15 -1.09 -11.90
C ALA A 667 -10.32 -1.41 -12.83
N LYS A 668 -10.07 -2.21 -13.87
CA LYS A 668 -11.08 -2.60 -14.86
C LYS A 668 -12.28 -3.32 -14.21
N CYS A 669 -12.06 -4.09 -13.15
CA CYS A 669 -13.13 -4.74 -12.40
C CYS A 669 -14.04 -3.80 -11.59
N HIS A 670 -13.60 -2.56 -11.31
CA HIS A 670 -14.42 -1.56 -10.60
C HIS A 670 -15.26 -0.71 -11.55
N GLY A 671 -14.94 -0.69 -12.85
CA GLY A 671 -15.64 0.11 -13.84
C GLY A 671 -15.31 1.61 -13.79
N ARG A 672 -15.84 2.35 -14.76
CA ARG A 672 -15.63 3.81 -14.88
C ARG A 672 -16.46 4.57 -13.85
N LYS A 673 -17.66 4.06 -13.53
CA LYS A 673 -18.54 4.64 -12.50
C LYS A 673 -17.84 4.78 -11.14
N HIS A 674 -16.98 3.82 -10.77
CA HIS A 674 -16.22 3.91 -9.52
C HIS A 674 -15.24 5.09 -9.54
N ILE A 675 -14.53 5.28 -10.65
CA ILE A 675 -13.61 6.42 -10.82
C ILE A 675 -14.37 7.75 -10.74
N ASP A 676 -15.51 7.84 -11.41
CA ASP A 676 -16.37 9.02 -11.38
C ASP A 676 -16.91 9.30 -9.95
N SER A 677 -17.18 8.26 -9.15
CA SER A 677 -17.55 8.37 -7.73
C SER A 677 -16.40 8.90 -6.86
N ILE A 678 -15.16 8.44 -7.11
CA ILE A 678 -13.97 8.97 -6.43
C ILE A 678 -13.76 10.45 -6.77
N LEU A 679 -13.87 10.81 -8.06
CA LEU A 679 -13.77 12.20 -8.52
C LEU A 679 -14.81 13.10 -7.84
N ALA A 680 -16.08 12.66 -7.81
CA ALA A 680 -17.16 13.39 -7.14
C ALA A 680 -16.92 13.52 -5.62
N THR A 681 -16.36 12.50 -4.98
CA THR A 681 -16.02 12.55 -3.56
C THR A 681 -14.89 13.55 -3.28
N HIS A 682 -13.84 13.58 -4.10
CA HIS A 682 -12.78 14.59 -3.97
C HIS A 682 -13.29 16.02 -4.24
N GLU A 683 -14.18 16.21 -5.21
CA GLU A 683 -14.82 17.51 -5.46
C GLU A 683 -15.61 17.97 -4.22
N ARG A 684 -16.41 17.07 -3.62
CA ARG A 684 -17.17 17.33 -2.40
C ARG A 684 -16.25 17.71 -1.23
N MET A 685 -15.19 16.94 -1.01
CA MET A 685 -14.20 17.22 0.04
C MET A 685 -13.59 18.61 -0.13
N GLN A 686 -13.19 18.99 -1.35
CA GLN A 686 -12.62 20.33 -1.58
C GLN A 686 -13.63 21.44 -1.29
N LYS A 687 -14.90 21.27 -1.69
CA LYS A 687 -15.97 22.23 -1.37
C LYS A 687 -16.25 22.35 0.12
N GLU A 688 -16.22 21.24 0.86
CA GLU A 688 -16.45 21.27 2.32
C GLU A 688 -15.26 21.89 3.07
N ILE A 689 -14.03 21.70 2.61
CA ILE A 689 -12.83 22.25 3.24
C ILE A 689 -12.65 23.74 2.93
N PHE A 690 -12.87 24.15 1.68
CA PHE A 690 -12.53 25.50 1.20
C PHE A 690 -13.74 26.38 0.87
N GLY A 691 -14.96 25.87 0.98
CA GLY A 691 -16.19 26.61 0.66
C GLY A 691 -16.27 26.99 -0.82
N GLU A 692 -16.36 28.28 -1.11
CA GLU A 692 -16.34 28.82 -2.47
C GLU A 692 -14.92 28.95 -3.06
N GLY A 693 -13.89 28.82 -2.23
CA GLY A 693 -12.48 28.85 -2.65
C GLY A 693 -11.95 27.48 -3.08
N ASN A 694 -10.66 27.43 -3.42
CA ASN A 694 -9.97 26.18 -3.72
C ASN A 694 -8.62 26.07 -2.96
N VAL A 695 -7.95 24.93 -3.14
CA VAL A 695 -6.66 24.64 -2.49
C VAL A 695 -5.57 25.66 -2.90
N VAL A 696 -5.58 26.12 -4.16
CA VAL A 696 -4.59 27.05 -4.71
C VAL A 696 -4.75 28.42 -4.06
N ASP A 697 -5.99 28.93 -4.01
CA ASP A 697 -6.31 30.22 -3.40
C ASP A 697 -5.96 30.23 -1.92
N SER A 698 -6.25 29.14 -1.21
CA SER A 698 -5.97 29.01 0.22
C SER A 698 -4.47 29.01 0.52
N VAL A 699 -3.68 28.25 -0.23
CA VAL A 699 -2.22 28.21 -0.04
C VAL A 699 -1.57 29.52 -0.49
N LYS A 700 -2.05 30.14 -1.57
CA LYS A 700 -1.57 31.46 -2.00
C LYS A 700 -1.89 32.56 -0.99
N ALA A 701 -3.09 32.57 -0.41
CA ALA A 701 -3.45 33.49 0.67
C ALA A 701 -2.53 33.29 1.87
N MET A 702 -2.27 32.04 2.27
CA MET A 702 -1.35 31.73 3.36
C MET A 702 0.08 32.23 3.10
N ILE A 703 0.60 32.03 1.88
CA ILE A 703 1.94 32.53 1.49
C ILE A 703 1.96 34.06 1.50
N LYS A 704 0.91 34.70 1.00
CA LYS A 704 0.78 36.16 0.98
C LYS A 704 0.70 36.74 2.39
N ASP A 705 -0.09 36.16 3.28
CA ASP A 705 -0.28 36.66 4.65
C ASP A 705 0.98 36.51 5.50
N ARG A 706 1.73 35.40 5.32
CA ARG A 706 2.94 35.10 6.09
C ARG A 706 4.20 35.78 5.55
N PHE A 707 4.33 35.90 4.22
CA PHE A 707 5.58 36.34 3.59
C PHE A 707 5.45 37.58 2.71
N ASP A 708 4.24 38.10 2.47
CA ASP A 708 3.93 39.21 1.56
C ASP A 708 4.45 39.00 0.12
N VAL A 709 4.35 37.76 -0.36
CA VAL A 709 4.78 37.36 -1.72
C VAL A 709 3.61 36.79 -2.51
N VAL A 710 3.49 37.21 -3.78
CA VAL A 710 2.55 36.63 -4.75
C VAL A 710 3.28 35.63 -5.63
N VAL A 711 2.78 34.40 -5.69
CA VAL A 711 3.38 33.30 -6.47
C VAL A 711 2.47 32.86 -7.64
N PRO A 712 3.06 32.36 -8.75
CA PRO A 712 2.28 31.76 -9.85
C PRO A 712 1.62 30.44 -9.41
N ASP A 713 0.58 29.99 -10.11
CA ASP A 713 -0.14 28.74 -9.75
C ASP A 713 0.79 27.54 -9.81
N VAL A 714 1.62 27.49 -10.85
CA VAL A 714 2.59 26.41 -11.06
C VAL A 714 3.60 26.23 -9.93
N PHE A 715 3.89 27.28 -9.14
CA PHE A 715 4.79 27.19 -7.98
C PHE A 715 4.30 26.18 -6.94
N LEU A 716 2.99 26.01 -6.80
CA LEU A 716 2.43 25.06 -5.84
C LEU A 716 2.65 23.61 -6.28
N PHE A 717 2.40 23.31 -7.55
CA PHE A 717 2.32 21.93 -8.07
C PHE A 717 3.65 21.37 -8.58
N LEU A 718 4.59 22.20 -9.01
CA LEU A 718 5.88 21.73 -9.54
C LEU A 718 6.65 20.95 -8.45
N PRO A 719 7.40 19.89 -8.79
CA PRO A 719 8.25 19.22 -7.82
C PRO A 719 9.33 20.13 -7.24
N GLU A 720 9.75 19.85 -6.00
CA GLU A 720 10.82 20.56 -5.29
C GLU A 720 12.12 20.63 -6.10
N GLN A 721 12.43 19.59 -6.88
CA GLN A 721 13.59 19.49 -7.77
C GLN A 721 13.59 20.57 -8.86
N LEU A 722 12.41 21.06 -9.25
CA LEU A 722 12.22 22.15 -10.21
C LEU A 722 11.86 23.48 -9.53
N GLY A 723 11.86 23.52 -8.20
CA GLY A 723 11.54 24.69 -7.40
C GLY A 723 10.03 24.97 -7.24
N GLY A 724 9.19 23.94 -7.17
CA GLY A 724 7.80 24.06 -6.68
C GLY A 724 7.53 23.28 -5.39
N LEU A 725 6.40 23.53 -4.72
CA LEU A 725 6.10 22.99 -3.38
C LEU A 725 5.75 21.50 -3.41
N GLY A 726 5.54 20.93 -4.60
CA GLY A 726 5.11 19.54 -4.78
C GLY A 726 3.71 19.28 -4.21
N LEU A 727 2.84 20.28 -4.14
CA LEU A 727 1.44 20.11 -3.77
C LEU A 727 0.78 19.13 -4.75
N ARG A 728 0.15 18.09 -4.23
CA ARG A 728 -0.42 17.02 -5.05
C ARG A 728 -1.88 17.32 -5.41
N ASN A 729 -2.25 16.92 -6.63
CA ASN A 729 -3.59 17.06 -7.14
C ASN A 729 -4.30 15.69 -7.16
N PRO A 730 -5.42 15.49 -6.42
CA PRO A 730 -6.11 14.20 -6.35
C PRO A 730 -6.68 13.73 -7.70
N PHE A 731 -6.98 14.66 -8.60
CA PHE A 731 -7.75 14.36 -9.80
C PHE A 731 -6.86 13.81 -10.93
N ILE A 732 -5.60 14.23 -11.03
CA ILE A 732 -4.74 13.93 -12.20
C ILE A 732 -4.53 12.42 -12.36
N ASN A 733 -4.19 11.71 -11.29
CA ASN A 733 -3.99 10.25 -11.37
C ASN A 733 -5.25 9.49 -11.79
N LEU A 734 -6.44 9.99 -11.42
CA LEU A 734 -7.71 9.41 -11.83
C LEU A 734 -7.96 9.67 -13.32
N PHE A 735 -7.71 10.89 -13.82
CA PHE A 735 -7.86 11.20 -15.25
C PHE A 735 -6.86 10.46 -16.15
N LEU A 736 -5.64 10.22 -15.69
CA LEU A 736 -4.64 9.40 -16.39
C LEU A 736 -5.12 7.97 -16.66
N VAL A 737 -6.05 7.46 -15.85
CA VAL A 737 -6.52 6.07 -15.90
C VAL A 737 -7.96 5.95 -16.41
N ARG A 738 -8.78 6.98 -16.20
CA ARG A 738 -10.22 7.00 -16.48
C ARG A 738 -10.55 6.56 -17.91
N ASP A 739 -9.83 7.07 -18.89
CA ASP A 739 -10.11 6.79 -20.30
C ASP A 739 -9.51 5.44 -20.78
N ALA A 740 -8.64 4.82 -19.97
CA ALA A 740 -8.16 3.45 -20.18
C ALA A 740 -9.17 2.37 -19.74
N ILE A 741 -10.28 2.78 -19.12
CA ILE A 741 -11.42 1.93 -18.73
C ILE A 741 -12.66 2.40 -19.51
N PRO A 742 -12.82 1.97 -20.77
CA PRO A 742 -13.86 2.50 -21.66
C PRO A 742 -15.27 1.92 -21.40
N CYS A 743 -15.37 0.78 -20.72
CA CYS A 743 -16.62 0.05 -20.49
C CYS A 743 -16.75 -0.41 -19.03
N GLU A 744 -17.97 -0.76 -18.63
CA GLU A 744 -18.25 -1.31 -17.30
C GLU A 744 -17.95 -2.82 -17.28
N PRO A 745 -17.62 -3.40 -16.11
CA PRO A 745 -17.31 -4.83 -16.02
C PRO A 745 -18.47 -5.73 -16.47
N GLU A 746 -19.71 -5.29 -16.31
CA GLU A 746 -20.89 -6.01 -16.80
C GLU A 746 -20.93 -6.09 -18.32
N ASP A 747 -20.44 -5.07 -19.04
CA ASP A 747 -20.39 -5.05 -20.50
C ASP A 747 -19.43 -6.14 -21.01
N ILE A 748 -18.27 -6.30 -20.35
CA ILE A 748 -17.30 -7.37 -20.64
C ILE A 748 -17.96 -8.75 -20.51
N LEU A 749 -18.75 -8.97 -19.46
CA LEU A 749 -19.49 -10.22 -19.27
C LEU A 749 -20.55 -10.43 -20.34
N VAL A 750 -21.32 -9.39 -20.67
CA VAL A 750 -22.38 -9.46 -21.68
C VAL A 750 -21.80 -9.78 -23.06
N ASP A 751 -20.68 -9.17 -23.43
CA ASP A 751 -20.03 -9.43 -24.71
C ASP A 751 -19.43 -10.84 -24.77
N TYR A 752 -18.77 -11.30 -23.70
CA TYR A 752 -18.34 -12.70 -23.62
C TYR A 752 -19.52 -13.68 -23.78
N LEU A 753 -20.65 -13.44 -23.10
CA LEU A 753 -21.82 -14.33 -23.19
C LEU A 753 -22.45 -14.37 -24.58
N LYS A 754 -22.43 -13.25 -25.32
CA LYS A 754 -22.84 -13.21 -26.73
C LYS A 754 -21.90 -14.06 -27.58
N GLU A 755 -20.59 -13.88 -27.44
CA GLU A 755 -19.59 -14.64 -28.18
C GLU A 755 -19.66 -16.16 -27.87
N GLU A 756 -19.85 -16.52 -26.59
CA GLU A 756 -20.00 -17.92 -26.17
C GLU A 756 -21.22 -18.56 -26.84
N HIS A 757 -22.33 -17.82 -26.96
CA HIS A 757 -23.53 -18.28 -27.63
C HIS A 757 -23.34 -18.43 -29.15
N GLU A 758 -22.63 -17.52 -29.81
CA GLU A 758 -22.27 -17.64 -31.21
C GLU A 758 -21.33 -18.83 -31.47
N ALA A 759 -20.35 -19.05 -30.59
CA ALA A 759 -19.46 -20.20 -30.65
C ALA A 759 -20.24 -21.53 -30.49
N TRP A 760 -21.20 -21.58 -29.57
CA TRP A 760 -22.10 -22.73 -29.41
C TRP A 760 -22.94 -22.97 -30.68
N LYS A 761 -23.54 -21.92 -31.26
CA LYS A 761 -24.30 -22.03 -32.53
C LYS A 761 -23.44 -22.54 -33.68
N ALA A 762 -22.20 -22.05 -33.78
CA ALA A 762 -21.25 -22.51 -34.79
C ALA A 762 -20.87 -23.98 -34.58
N ALA A 763 -20.59 -24.39 -33.34
CA ALA A 763 -20.28 -25.77 -33.00
C ALA A 763 -21.46 -26.72 -33.27
N LYS A 764 -22.68 -26.31 -32.91
CA LYS A 764 -23.92 -27.04 -33.22
C LYS A 764 -24.10 -27.24 -34.72
N LYS A 765 -23.95 -26.17 -35.51
CA LYS A 765 -24.03 -26.24 -36.98
C LYS A 765 -22.94 -27.15 -37.57
N MET A 766 -21.71 -27.09 -37.06
CA MET A 766 -20.63 -27.97 -37.48
C MET A 766 -20.97 -29.44 -37.20
N PHE A 767 -21.46 -29.76 -35.99
CA PHE A 767 -21.89 -31.09 -35.61
C PHE A 767 -23.02 -31.62 -36.50
N GLU A 768 -24.07 -30.83 -36.70
CA GLU A 768 -25.22 -31.20 -37.55
C GLU A 768 -24.83 -31.41 -39.03
N SER A 769 -23.78 -30.72 -39.50
CA SER A 769 -23.23 -30.89 -40.85
C SER A 769 -22.18 -32.01 -40.99
N THR A 770 -21.77 -32.64 -39.88
CA THR A 770 -20.70 -33.66 -39.88
C THR A 770 -21.22 -34.99 -40.45
N ASP A 771 -20.44 -35.62 -41.32
CA ASP A 771 -20.83 -36.90 -41.92
C ASP A 771 -20.95 -38.05 -40.89
N LYS A 772 -21.86 -38.98 -41.15
CA LYS A 772 -22.11 -40.16 -40.32
C LYS A 772 -20.88 -41.04 -40.15
N THR A 773 -19.96 -41.06 -41.12
CA THR A 773 -18.70 -41.82 -40.99
C THR A 773 -17.76 -41.21 -39.96
N ALA A 774 -17.64 -39.88 -39.92
CA ALA A 774 -16.85 -39.14 -38.94
C ALA A 774 -17.44 -39.28 -37.53
N LEU A 775 -18.76 -39.17 -37.37
CA LEU A 775 -19.45 -39.38 -36.08
C LEU A 775 -19.25 -40.80 -35.55
N LYS A 776 -19.28 -41.82 -36.42
CA LYS A 776 -18.94 -43.21 -36.04
C LYS A 776 -17.47 -43.34 -35.62
N SER A 777 -16.57 -42.62 -36.27
CA SER A 777 -15.15 -42.61 -35.88
C SER A 777 -14.95 -41.96 -34.51
N ARG A 778 -15.64 -40.87 -34.19
CA ARG A 778 -15.60 -40.23 -32.86
C ARG A 778 -16.14 -41.17 -31.78
N ALA A 779 -17.29 -41.79 -32.03
CA ALA A 779 -17.88 -42.77 -31.11
C ALA A 779 -16.94 -43.94 -30.84
N ARG A 780 -16.24 -44.46 -31.86
CA ARG A 780 -15.25 -45.53 -31.72
C ARG A 780 -14.04 -45.13 -30.87
N LYS A 781 -13.54 -43.89 -31.00
CA LYS A 781 -12.42 -43.38 -30.18
C LYS A 781 -12.77 -43.35 -28.69
N LEU A 782 -14.05 -43.15 -28.34
CA LEU A 782 -14.53 -43.01 -26.97
C LEU A 782 -14.95 -44.35 -26.32
N LYS A 783 -15.09 -45.42 -27.10
CA LYS A 783 -15.30 -46.77 -26.56
C LYS A 783 -13.98 -47.31 -25.98
N ALA A 784 -14.02 -47.77 -24.73
CA ALA A 784 -12.94 -48.57 -24.17
C ALA A 784 -12.97 -49.99 -24.76
N ASP A 785 -11.82 -50.65 -24.85
CA ASP A 785 -11.67 -51.95 -25.49
C ASP A 785 -12.71 -53.01 -25.06
N LYS A 786 -13.34 -53.62 -26.08
CA LYS A 786 -14.12 -54.88 -26.07
C LYS A 786 -15.38 -54.99 -25.19
N ASP A 787 -16.03 -53.89 -24.82
CA ASP A 787 -17.35 -53.96 -24.20
C ASP A 787 -18.46 -53.40 -25.14
N ASP A 788 -19.61 -54.07 -25.18
CA ASP A 788 -20.75 -53.69 -26.03
C ASP A 788 -21.53 -52.48 -25.47
N SER A 789 -21.06 -51.91 -24.36
CA SER A 789 -21.58 -50.70 -23.74
C SER A 789 -21.47 -49.45 -24.65
N TRP A 790 -22.34 -48.47 -24.39
CA TRP A 790 -22.31 -47.18 -25.06
C TRP A 790 -21.01 -46.41 -24.74
N PRO A 791 -20.55 -45.48 -25.60
CA PRO A 791 -19.41 -44.63 -25.29
C PRO A 791 -19.62 -43.91 -23.94
N LYS A 792 -18.57 -43.74 -23.15
CA LYS A 792 -18.66 -43.10 -21.82
C LYS A 792 -19.33 -41.71 -21.94
N GLY A 793 -20.34 -41.46 -21.10
CA GLY A 793 -21.13 -40.21 -21.11
C GLY A 793 -22.38 -40.23 -21.99
N PHE A 794 -22.81 -41.40 -22.45
CA PHE A 794 -24.06 -41.59 -23.20
C PHE A 794 -24.80 -42.83 -22.70
N ASP A 795 -26.10 -42.69 -22.44
CA ASP A 795 -26.96 -43.78 -21.98
C ASP A 795 -27.77 -44.40 -23.15
N THR A 796 -28.05 -43.60 -24.19
CA THR A 796 -28.83 -44.02 -25.36
C THR A 796 -28.23 -43.57 -26.69
N ALA A 797 -28.70 -44.20 -27.78
CA ALA A 797 -28.38 -43.78 -29.15
C ALA A 797 -28.96 -42.40 -29.52
N GLU A 798 -29.98 -41.95 -28.78
CA GLU A 798 -30.66 -40.66 -28.99
C GLU A 798 -29.82 -39.52 -28.40
N ASP A 799 -29.17 -39.75 -27.26
CA ASP A 799 -28.26 -38.80 -26.61
C ASP A 799 -27.04 -38.43 -27.46
N MET A 800 -26.73 -39.22 -28.50
CA MET A 800 -25.65 -38.98 -29.46
C MET A 800 -26.11 -38.23 -30.71
N LYS A 801 -27.42 -38.08 -30.93
CA LYS A 801 -27.97 -37.40 -32.12
C LYS A 801 -28.15 -35.91 -31.89
N ASP A 802 -28.53 -35.53 -30.68
CA ASP A 802 -28.85 -34.15 -30.34
C ASP A 802 -27.62 -33.47 -29.72
N PHE A 803 -27.21 -32.33 -30.30
CA PHE A 803 -26.15 -31.52 -29.74
C PHE A 803 -26.57 -30.97 -28.37
N PHE A 804 -25.65 -30.96 -27.39
CA PHE A 804 -25.98 -30.55 -26.03
C PHE A 804 -26.55 -29.11 -25.95
N PRO A 805 -27.37 -28.81 -24.92
CA PRO A 805 -27.88 -27.46 -24.69
C PRO A 805 -26.78 -26.47 -24.30
N LEU A 806 -27.07 -25.17 -24.41
CA LEU A 806 -26.12 -24.09 -24.12
C LEU A 806 -25.68 -24.12 -22.64
N GLU A 807 -26.57 -24.49 -21.73
CA GLU A 807 -26.29 -24.63 -20.30
C GLU A 807 -25.20 -25.67 -20.04
N GLU A 808 -25.27 -26.82 -20.71
CA GLU A 808 -24.25 -27.89 -20.62
C GLU A 808 -22.93 -27.42 -21.26
N TYR A 809 -22.98 -26.69 -22.37
CA TYR A 809 -21.79 -26.13 -23.02
C TYR A 809 -21.02 -25.16 -22.10
N ALA A 810 -21.76 -24.34 -21.36
CA ALA A 810 -21.27 -23.27 -20.49
C ALA A 810 -20.86 -23.74 -19.08
N GLN A 811 -21.33 -24.90 -18.63
CA GLN A 811 -21.19 -25.40 -17.25
C GLN A 811 -19.74 -25.37 -16.72
N PHE A 812 -18.76 -25.65 -17.58
CA PHE A 812 -17.34 -25.75 -17.22
C PHE A 812 -16.48 -24.69 -17.94
N ARG A 813 -17.02 -23.49 -18.21
CA ARG A 813 -16.29 -22.44 -18.94
C ARG A 813 -14.95 -22.07 -18.31
N GLU A 814 -14.84 -22.09 -16.98
CA GLU A 814 -13.59 -21.81 -16.25
C GLU A 814 -12.48 -22.85 -16.49
N VAL A 815 -12.87 -24.05 -16.94
CA VAL A 815 -11.95 -25.15 -17.24
C VAL A 815 -11.64 -25.21 -18.73
N TYR A 816 -12.65 -25.03 -19.58
CA TYR A 816 -12.54 -25.27 -21.03
C TYR A 816 -12.36 -24.03 -21.89
N SER A 817 -12.72 -22.83 -21.40
CA SER A 817 -12.70 -21.60 -22.20
C SER A 817 -11.44 -20.79 -21.92
N HIS A 818 -10.45 -20.88 -22.81
CA HIS A 818 -9.30 -19.97 -22.79
C HIS A 818 -9.73 -18.51 -22.96
N ARG A 819 -10.81 -18.24 -23.72
CA ARG A 819 -11.37 -16.89 -23.88
C ARG A 819 -11.94 -16.36 -22.57
N PHE A 820 -12.62 -17.19 -21.78
CA PHE A 820 -13.09 -16.75 -20.45
C PHE A 820 -11.92 -16.37 -19.55
N LEU A 821 -10.83 -17.14 -19.58
CA LEU A 821 -9.60 -16.81 -18.87
C LEU A 821 -8.95 -15.50 -19.38
N SER A 822 -8.78 -15.35 -20.70
CA SER A 822 -8.10 -14.20 -21.31
C SER A 822 -8.94 -12.92 -21.27
N ASP A 823 -10.16 -13.00 -21.78
CA ASP A 823 -10.99 -11.85 -22.14
C ASP A 823 -11.88 -11.39 -20.97
N VAL A 824 -12.08 -12.26 -19.97
CA VAL A 824 -12.82 -11.91 -18.74
C VAL A 824 -11.87 -11.86 -17.54
N TYR A 825 -11.34 -13.00 -17.09
CA TYR A 825 -10.57 -13.08 -15.85
C TYR A 825 -9.31 -12.18 -15.87
N ASN A 826 -8.45 -12.34 -16.88
CA ASN A 826 -7.21 -11.58 -16.99
C ASN A 826 -7.48 -10.10 -17.27
N GLN A 827 -8.44 -9.78 -18.14
CA GLN A 827 -8.82 -8.40 -18.41
C GLN A 827 -9.31 -7.69 -17.15
N MET A 828 -10.13 -8.32 -16.32
CA MET A 828 -10.66 -7.71 -15.08
C MET A 828 -9.64 -7.62 -13.95
N THR A 829 -8.69 -8.57 -13.89
CA THR A 829 -7.65 -8.60 -12.85
C THR A 829 -6.50 -7.61 -13.14
N THR A 830 -6.32 -7.22 -14.40
CA THR A 830 -5.22 -6.35 -14.84
C THR A 830 -5.48 -4.88 -14.50
N LEU A 831 -4.46 -4.21 -13.97
CA LEU A 831 -4.49 -2.77 -13.75
C LEU A 831 -4.41 -2.01 -15.08
N PRO A 832 -5.23 -0.97 -15.28
CA PRO A 832 -5.14 -0.10 -16.46
C PRO A 832 -3.78 0.63 -16.49
N GLU A 833 -3.24 0.80 -17.69
CA GLU A 833 -2.03 1.62 -17.88
C GLU A 833 -2.40 3.10 -17.83
N LYS A 834 -1.55 3.91 -17.19
CA LYS A 834 -1.71 5.37 -17.20
C LYS A 834 -1.48 5.86 -18.63
N MET A 835 -2.46 6.54 -19.20
CA MET A 835 -2.34 7.19 -20.50
C MET A 835 -1.67 8.54 -20.29
N GLU A 836 -0.39 8.63 -20.67
CA GLU A 836 0.38 9.87 -20.56
C GLU A 836 -0.22 10.97 -21.47
N ILE A 837 -0.07 12.21 -21.03
CA ILE A 837 -0.49 13.36 -21.83
C ILE A 837 0.48 13.57 -23.01
N ASP A 838 -0.06 14.02 -24.14
CA ASP A 838 0.78 14.43 -25.27
C ASP A 838 1.53 15.74 -24.94
N LEU A 839 2.85 15.65 -24.92
CA LEU A 839 3.72 16.80 -24.65
C LEU A 839 3.96 17.61 -25.93
N SER A 840 3.85 18.93 -25.82
CA SER A 840 4.21 19.86 -26.89
C SER A 840 5.70 19.76 -27.25
N THR A 841 6.06 20.17 -28.46
CA THR A 841 7.45 20.19 -28.93
C THR A 841 8.35 21.06 -28.04
N GLU A 842 7.82 22.17 -27.53
CA GLU A 842 8.54 23.09 -26.64
C GLU A 842 8.86 22.44 -25.30
N VAL A 843 7.87 21.79 -24.66
CA VAL A 843 8.07 21.06 -23.40
C VAL A 843 9.05 19.91 -23.57
N ASN A 844 8.92 19.12 -24.64
CA ASN A 844 9.86 18.02 -24.94
C ASN A 844 11.31 18.50 -25.09
N LEU A 845 11.52 19.61 -25.80
CA LEU A 845 12.86 20.16 -26.04
C LEU A 845 13.51 20.67 -24.74
N GLU A 846 12.73 21.30 -23.86
CA GLU A 846 13.23 21.78 -22.57
C GLU A 846 13.42 20.66 -21.54
N LEU A 847 12.55 19.64 -21.54
CA LEU A 847 12.76 18.43 -20.74
C LEU A 847 14.06 17.70 -21.13
N ALA A 848 14.38 17.64 -22.42
CA ALA A 848 15.62 17.05 -22.89
C ALA A 848 16.86 17.78 -22.34
N LYS A 849 16.81 19.12 -22.23
CA LYS A 849 17.88 19.93 -21.62
C LYS A 849 17.97 19.72 -20.11
N LEU A 850 16.83 19.56 -19.44
CA LEU A 850 16.77 19.37 -17.99
C LEU A 850 17.17 17.96 -17.54
N ARG A 851 17.06 16.96 -18.41
CA ARG A 851 17.36 15.57 -18.05
C ARG A 851 18.78 15.39 -17.49
N ASP A 852 19.74 16.10 -18.07
CA ASP A 852 21.14 16.07 -17.61
C ASP A 852 21.31 16.78 -16.24
N GLN A 853 20.50 17.80 -15.96
CA GLN A 853 20.54 18.56 -14.70
C GLN A 853 19.82 17.85 -13.55
N LEU A 854 18.81 17.05 -13.88
CA LEU A 854 17.99 16.28 -12.95
C LEU A 854 18.72 15.05 -12.37
N GLY A 855 19.92 14.72 -12.85
CA GLY A 855 20.77 13.70 -12.23
C GLY A 855 20.13 12.31 -12.15
N GLY A 856 19.30 11.96 -13.14
CA GLY A 856 18.57 10.68 -13.19
C GLY A 856 17.19 10.71 -12.50
N TYR A 857 16.73 11.85 -11.98
CA TYR A 857 15.37 11.99 -11.47
C TYR A 857 14.34 11.78 -12.58
N LYS A 858 13.45 10.80 -12.40
CA LYS A 858 12.41 10.44 -13.37
C LYS A 858 11.11 11.17 -13.04
N LEU A 859 10.60 11.93 -14.01
CA LEU A 859 9.26 12.52 -13.93
C LEU A 859 8.24 11.42 -14.23
N ASP A 860 7.23 11.29 -13.37
CA ASP A 860 6.10 10.39 -13.58
C ASP A 860 5.02 11.06 -14.45
N ALA A 861 4.02 10.27 -14.85
CA ALA A 861 2.92 10.75 -15.69
C ALA A 861 2.14 11.93 -15.08
N GLU A 862 2.03 12.01 -13.75
CA GLU A 862 1.37 13.14 -13.07
C GLU A 862 2.21 14.42 -13.18
N LYS A 863 3.52 14.33 -12.98
CA LYS A 863 4.44 15.47 -13.13
C LYS A 863 4.48 15.96 -14.58
N LEU A 864 4.46 15.04 -15.56
CA LEU A 864 4.36 15.38 -16.98
C LEU A 864 3.04 16.09 -17.31
N TRP A 865 1.93 15.63 -16.72
CA TRP A 865 0.63 16.29 -16.85
C TRP A 865 0.67 17.73 -16.35
N ILE A 866 1.22 17.96 -15.16
CA ILE A 866 1.36 19.31 -14.56
C ILE A 866 2.22 20.20 -15.46
N LEU A 867 3.37 19.72 -15.95
CA LEU A 867 4.26 20.49 -16.82
C LEU A 867 3.57 20.91 -18.12
N GLN A 868 2.79 20.02 -18.73
CA GLN A 868 2.06 20.35 -19.95
C GLN A 868 0.88 21.29 -19.68
N MET A 869 0.13 21.06 -18.60
CA MET A 869 -1.02 21.88 -18.19
C MET A 869 -0.62 23.34 -17.92
N TYR A 870 0.51 23.55 -17.23
CA TYR A 870 1.02 24.88 -16.90
C TYR A 870 2.13 25.36 -17.86
N SER A 871 2.31 24.72 -19.01
CA SER A 871 3.41 25.02 -19.96
C SER A 871 3.45 26.49 -20.37
N ARG A 872 2.28 27.10 -20.64
CA ARG A 872 2.18 28.51 -20.99
C ARG A 872 2.66 29.43 -19.87
N GLU A 873 2.22 29.20 -18.62
CA GLU A 873 2.66 29.97 -17.45
C GLU A 873 4.17 29.76 -17.21
N LEU A 874 4.66 28.53 -17.33
CA LEU A 874 6.07 28.20 -17.18
C LEU A 874 6.97 28.94 -18.18
N PHE A 875 6.57 29.00 -19.45
CA PHE A 875 7.38 29.68 -20.48
C PHE A 875 7.21 31.20 -20.44
N GLU A 876 5.99 31.72 -20.31
CA GLU A 876 5.73 33.17 -20.35
C GLU A 876 6.12 33.87 -19.04
N VAL A 877 5.86 33.25 -17.88
CA VAL A 877 6.03 33.88 -16.57
C VAL A 877 7.36 33.47 -15.92
N CYS A 878 7.75 32.20 -16.06
CA CYS A 878 8.91 31.62 -15.36
C CYS A 878 10.14 31.43 -16.27
N GLY A 879 9.98 31.64 -17.58
CA GLY A 879 11.02 31.52 -18.60
C GLY A 879 11.64 30.12 -18.71
N GLY A 880 10.88 29.07 -18.40
CA GLY A 880 11.30 27.68 -18.53
C GLY A 880 10.62 26.75 -17.52
N LEU A 881 10.91 25.44 -17.62
CA LEU A 881 10.30 24.41 -16.76
C LEU A 881 10.90 24.35 -15.34
N SER A 882 11.94 25.14 -15.02
CA SER A 882 12.54 25.23 -13.69
C SER A 882 12.33 26.62 -13.11
N LEU A 883 11.70 26.70 -11.94
CA LEU A 883 11.38 27.95 -11.24
C LEU A 883 12.55 28.52 -10.47
N VAL A 884 13.48 27.66 -10.05
CA VAL A 884 14.67 28.01 -9.28
C VAL A 884 15.87 27.26 -9.84
N ASP A 885 17.04 27.90 -9.87
CA ASP A 885 18.27 27.20 -10.23
C ASP A 885 18.66 26.19 -9.14
N LYS A 886 19.02 24.96 -9.54
CA LYS A 886 19.40 23.86 -8.62
C LYS A 886 20.40 24.25 -7.53
N LYS A 887 21.34 25.16 -7.84
CA LYS A 887 22.36 25.66 -6.89
C LYS A 887 21.76 26.34 -5.65
N PHE A 888 20.55 26.88 -5.76
CA PHE A 888 19.86 27.59 -4.69
C PHE A 888 18.84 26.71 -3.94
N LEU A 889 18.55 25.50 -4.43
CA LEU A 889 17.63 24.56 -3.79
C LEU A 889 18.39 23.69 -2.76
N PRO A 890 18.00 23.68 -1.47
CA PRO A 890 18.60 22.84 -0.45
C PRO A 890 18.00 21.42 -0.47
N VAL A 891 18.10 20.74 -1.61
CA VAL A 891 17.50 19.41 -1.86
C VAL A 891 17.95 18.36 -0.83
N GLY A 892 19.17 18.47 -0.31
CA GLY A 892 19.69 17.56 0.73
C GLY A 892 18.95 17.64 2.06
N VAL A 893 18.49 18.83 2.46
CA VAL A 893 17.71 19.02 3.69
C VAL A 893 16.32 18.40 3.51
N PHE A 894 15.69 18.58 2.36
CA PHE A 894 14.42 17.94 2.02
C PHE A 894 14.50 16.41 2.05
N ASN A 895 15.53 15.82 1.45
CA ASN A 895 15.72 14.38 1.45
C ASN A 895 15.88 13.81 2.87
N MET A 896 16.65 14.48 3.73
CA MET A 896 16.82 14.07 5.13
C MET A 896 15.51 14.20 5.92
N MET A 897 14.74 15.27 5.66
CA MET A 897 13.50 15.55 6.37
C MET A 897 12.28 14.79 5.82
N ARG A 898 12.35 14.18 4.62
CA ARG A 898 11.36 13.20 4.12
C ARG A 898 11.42 11.87 4.88
N GLY A 899 12.53 11.58 5.58
CA GLY A 899 12.66 10.40 6.43
C GLY A 899 11.75 10.42 7.66
N LYS A 900 11.29 11.60 8.11
CA LYS A 900 10.31 11.74 9.20
C LYS A 900 8.90 11.49 8.65
N LYS A 901 8.23 10.43 9.09
CA LYS A 901 6.83 10.13 8.73
C LYS A 901 5.88 11.07 9.48
N VAL A 902 4.81 11.53 8.82
CA VAL A 902 3.77 12.36 9.45
C VAL A 902 2.89 11.48 10.33
N THR A 903 2.86 11.75 11.63
CA THR A 903 1.96 11.09 12.60
C THR A 903 0.58 11.74 12.55
N TRP A 904 -0.46 10.95 12.31
CA TRP A 904 -1.82 11.46 12.35
C TRP A 904 -2.30 11.58 13.79
N ASN A 905 -2.82 12.74 14.17
CA ASN A 905 -3.57 12.91 15.40
C ASN A 905 -5.04 12.54 15.13
N MET A 906 -5.49 11.38 15.61
CA MET A 906 -6.92 11.09 15.68
C MET A 906 -7.52 11.85 16.86
N VAL A 907 -8.48 12.72 16.56
CA VAL A 907 -9.45 13.16 17.56
C VAL A 907 -10.54 12.12 17.53
N LEU A 908 -10.59 11.27 18.56
CA LEU A 908 -11.69 10.32 18.76
C LEU A 908 -12.90 11.05 19.33
#